data_AF-M2RTZ4-F1
#
_entry.id   AF-M2RTZ4-F1
#
_cell.length_a   1.000
_cell.length_b   1.000
_cell.length_c   1.000
_cell.angle_alpha   90.00
_cell.angle_beta   90.00
_cell.angle_gamma   90.00
#
_symmetry.space_group_name_H-M   'P 1'
#
loop_
_entity.id
_entity.type
_entity.pdbx_description
1 polymer ?
#
loop_
_entity_poly.entity_id
_entity_poly.type
_entity_poly.pdbx_seq_one_letter_code
_entity_poly.pdbx_strand_id
1 'polypeptide(L)'
;MLFSRLALFAAALFVGADACKCVNGGKDNAATRACCAQLGGNFRNGDDCQAGSISEKLSNFRRCCRDRGFTSDCDCPTCRVAADGSSDALEGEDQLIATRRVTSEDLRLSKAQTNRFVDLPRSPLSNFPESEKSDGAPQSESSRSLWILAFCLASSSFYRAEYGTVWLYPILLPLIQLVQAYLWGNASISTYKTQSSSNSMQLSVLSGTFAAVILSYGDIVSSALSAIAVLMQFLVYTSLLRSDGSRLKYFPRVYNFQQTVFNLSKKTTLAMMIAIGLQARFLGFAAGEILPTLSLAILKALSWYFIAHTAQQTSWTIAPSIHTTALMCTLQPSQQSSLTRASFLVIGLLLVLAQVIQTLDKKVRFRNYLWMFSLVSLIPYLIHVYAIQSAILDAESTYNNYRSHPIEKLIRSQSTEFHEVLRRQSQTYSAAHKEYERRYNFSPPTGFEGWYSFSVLHKSPIIDEFDTIHRSVSPFWKLSGNQVTQMMETAYTEPGSELWLCKYKSKSGKTTCIHAWRTFDRHITVLFDKLLGSLKGAIPDVVFLVNHLDEPRVVIPPFLHEARETPVNMTDLSHRPIWNEITKSCETSAYEDAIVSERDISTFNLPFVISQESSLDLCRHPEYRKMHGLFQSPTSFRLISGFVPVLSTGAPSSMDDVLFPSPAYIEENFQYNASKDISWDKKINEVYWAGSTTGGFAKNDEWRNFHRQRFVTLSQGLGKRQVALIRKRDGEYQRLQSSFPMNWLFQVAFTRVFQCEKNHCRDQKAHFHIKPWAERDRSLKSRLTFDMDGNGISGRFYQLLASRSLPLKQTLLREWHDDRLFPWVHYIPISQSMEELPETASYLTFSESGQRTAHEIAEQGRVWFSKAFREVDMSIYVYRLLLELARLQDPAREAAVYY
;
A
#
# COMPACT_ATOMS: atom_id res chain seq x y z
N MET A 1 1.82 44.75 -14.34
CA MET A 1 0.72 44.54 -13.37
C MET A 1 0.31 43.07 -13.21
N LEU A 2 0.25 42.25 -14.26
CA LEU A 2 -0.07 40.81 -14.11
C LEU A 2 0.97 40.04 -13.25
N PHE A 3 2.26 40.38 -13.40
CA PHE A 3 3.36 39.69 -12.72
C PHE A 3 3.41 39.92 -11.20
N SER A 4 2.94 41.06 -10.68
CA SER A 4 2.85 41.26 -9.22
C SER A 4 1.71 40.43 -8.61
N ARG A 5 0.60 40.25 -9.33
CA ARG A 5 -0.50 39.36 -8.90
C ARG A 5 -0.09 37.89 -8.93
N LEU A 6 0.65 37.45 -9.94
CA LEU A 6 1.20 36.08 -10.01
C LEU A 6 2.33 35.83 -9.00
N ALA A 7 3.20 36.81 -8.75
CA ALA A 7 4.23 36.70 -7.70
C ALA A 7 3.62 36.71 -6.29
N LEU A 8 2.55 37.47 -6.06
CA LEU A 8 1.77 37.39 -4.81
C LEU A 8 1.05 36.04 -4.67
N PHE A 9 0.51 35.47 -5.75
CA PHE A 9 -0.09 34.13 -5.72
C PHE A 9 0.95 33.02 -5.45
N ALA A 10 2.16 33.15 -6.02
CA ALA A 10 3.26 32.21 -5.75
C ALA A 10 3.86 32.39 -4.35
N ALA A 11 4.01 33.63 -3.86
CA ALA A 11 4.48 33.89 -2.49
C ALA A 11 3.45 33.44 -1.43
N ALA A 12 2.16 33.56 -1.71
CA ALA A 12 1.09 33.02 -0.86
C ALA A 12 1.10 31.47 -0.78
N LEU A 13 1.76 30.78 -1.72
CA LEU A 13 1.96 29.32 -1.69
C LEU A 13 3.24 28.89 -0.98
N PHE A 14 4.08 29.83 -0.51
CA PHE A 14 5.36 29.55 0.17
C PHE A 14 5.51 30.21 1.55
N VAL A 15 4.46 30.81 2.11
CA VAL A 15 4.40 31.19 3.53
C VAL A 15 3.44 30.23 4.25
N GLY A 16 4.01 29.10 4.64
CA GLY A 16 3.36 28.01 5.38
C GLY A 16 4.31 27.42 6.42
N ALA A 17 5.04 28.27 7.14
CA ALA A 17 5.43 27.90 8.49
C ALA A 17 4.16 28.07 9.32
N ASP A 18 3.33 27.03 9.37
CA ASP A 18 2.04 27.08 10.06
C ASP A 18 2.24 27.63 11.48
N ALA A 19 1.45 28.64 11.82
CA ALA A 19 1.59 29.42 13.04
C ALA A 19 0.23 29.49 13.71
N CYS A 20 0.13 28.92 14.91
CA CYS A 20 -1.13 28.81 15.63
C CYS A 20 -1.33 30.02 16.54
N LYS A 21 -2.54 30.57 16.48
CA LYS A 21 -2.98 31.74 17.24
C LYS A 21 -4.34 31.46 17.87
N CYS A 22 -4.63 32.21 18.92
CA CYS A 22 -5.97 32.38 19.46
C CYS A 22 -6.57 33.66 18.87
N VAL A 23 -7.75 33.56 18.27
CA VAL A 23 -8.43 34.65 17.55
C VAL A 23 -9.87 34.82 18.03
N ASN A 24 -10.32 36.06 18.17
CA ASN A 24 -11.71 36.41 18.47
C ASN A 24 -11.96 37.86 18.01
N GLY A 25 -12.52 38.05 16.81
CA GLY A 25 -12.66 39.38 16.16
C GLY A 25 -11.34 40.06 15.76
N GLY A 26 -10.21 39.61 16.29
CA GLY A 26 -8.84 40.01 16.01
C GLY A 26 -7.84 38.99 16.58
N LYS A 27 -6.54 39.25 16.46
CA LYS A 27 -5.47 38.43 17.05
C LYS A 27 -5.29 38.77 18.53
N ASP A 28 -5.25 37.77 19.41
CA ASP A 28 -4.85 37.96 20.81
C ASP A 28 -3.50 37.26 21.09
N ASN A 29 -2.46 38.08 21.23
CA ASN A 29 -1.09 37.61 21.42
C ASN A 29 -0.84 37.08 22.85
N ALA A 30 -1.66 37.47 23.83
CA ALA A 30 -1.52 37.02 25.22
C ALA A 30 -2.10 35.60 25.38
N ALA A 31 -3.30 35.37 24.87
CA ALA A 31 -3.92 34.05 24.80
C ALA A 31 -3.07 33.07 23.97
N THR A 32 -2.59 33.52 22.80
CA THR A 32 -1.69 32.72 21.94
C THR A 32 -0.41 32.31 22.66
N ARG A 33 0.24 33.26 23.35
CA ARG A 33 1.49 32.99 24.09
C ARG A 33 1.28 32.02 25.25
N ALA A 34 0.19 32.18 26.01
CA ALA A 34 -0.16 31.30 27.12
C ALA A 34 -0.40 29.86 26.63
N CYS A 35 -1.15 29.68 25.54
CA CYS A 35 -1.41 28.35 24.98
C CYS A 35 -0.20 27.71 24.29
N CYS A 36 0.70 28.52 23.73
CA CYS A 36 1.95 28.03 23.18
C CYS A 36 2.86 27.48 24.30
N ALA A 37 3.05 28.28 25.36
CA ALA A 37 3.87 27.90 26.51
C ALA A 37 3.33 26.66 27.23
N GLN A 38 2.01 26.56 27.43
CA GLN A 38 1.35 25.42 28.07
C GLN A 38 1.61 24.07 27.35
N LEU A 39 2.00 24.08 26.07
CA LEU A 39 2.24 22.88 25.28
C LEU A 39 3.73 22.60 24.98
N GLY A 40 4.64 23.45 25.49
CA GLY A 40 6.07 23.41 25.17
C GLY A 40 6.40 23.96 23.78
N GLY A 41 5.50 24.78 23.20
CA GLY A 41 5.66 25.37 21.88
C GLY A 41 6.63 26.56 21.85
N ASN A 42 7.23 26.79 20.69
CA ASN A 42 8.17 27.88 20.44
C ASN A 42 7.43 29.13 19.96
N PHE A 43 7.29 30.12 20.86
CA PHE A 43 6.66 31.41 20.56
C PHE A 43 7.74 32.41 20.12
N ARG A 44 7.86 32.66 18.81
CA ARG A 44 8.86 33.58 18.24
C ARG A 44 8.21 34.80 17.60
N ASN A 45 8.92 35.91 17.63
CA ASN A 45 8.57 37.21 17.01
C ASN A 45 7.37 37.99 17.60
N GLY A 46 6.71 37.47 18.64
CA GLY A 46 5.85 38.27 19.52
C GLY A 46 4.34 38.08 19.37
N ASP A 47 3.88 37.49 18.26
CA ASP A 47 2.48 37.18 17.98
C ASP A 47 2.15 35.68 17.78
N ASP A 48 3.13 34.82 17.45
CA ASP A 48 2.87 33.53 16.83
C ASP A 48 3.45 32.30 17.57
N CYS A 49 2.65 31.23 17.69
CA CYS A 49 3.13 29.91 18.12
C CYS A 49 3.51 29.04 16.90
N GLN A 50 4.75 28.59 16.80
CA GLN A 50 5.17 27.78 15.64
C GLN A 50 4.50 26.39 15.66
N ALA A 51 3.59 26.10 14.73
CA ALA A 51 2.82 24.85 14.71
C ALA A 51 3.72 23.61 14.62
N GLY A 52 4.86 23.70 13.94
CA GLY A 52 5.88 22.63 13.90
C GLY A 52 6.49 22.26 15.27
N SER A 53 6.37 23.13 16.29
CA SER A 53 6.78 22.85 17.67
C SER A 53 5.67 22.21 18.53
N ILE A 54 4.44 22.18 18.02
CA ILE A 54 3.24 21.63 18.68
C ILE A 54 2.43 20.75 17.72
N SER A 55 3.07 20.17 16.71
CA SER A 55 2.42 19.51 15.57
C SER A 55 1.58 18.30 15.98
N GLU A 56 2.04 17.55 16.98
CA GLU A 56 1.32 16.44 17.60
C GLU A 56 0.30 16.88 18.67
N LYS A 57 0.25 18.18 18.99
CA LYS A 57 -0.55 18.80 20.07
C LYS A 57 -1.54 19.86 19.56
N LEU A 58 -1.80 19.95 18.24
CA LEU A 58 -2.67 20.97 17.64
C LEU A 58 -4.13 20.92 18.16
N SER A 59 -4.64 19.72 18.44
CA SER A 59 -5.91 19.50 19.18
C SER A 59 -5.92 20.22 20.53
N ASN A 60 -4.83 20.09 21.28
CA ASN A 60 -4.68 20.63 22.63
C ASN A 60 -4.50 22.16 22.57
N PHE A 61 -3.84 22.69 21.54
CA PHE A 61 -3.74 24.14 21.33
C PHE A 61 -5.11 24.75 21.03
N ARG A 62 -5.88 24.13 20.14
CA ARG A 62 -7.26 24.53 19.83
C ARG A 62 -8.18 24.43 21.06
N ARG A 63 -8.01 23.41 21.92
CA ARG A 63 -8.73 23.30 23.21
C ARG A 63 -8.34 24.45 24.15
N CYS A 64 -7.05 24.69 24.33
CA CYS A 64 -6.53 25.77 25.17
C CYS A 64 -7.05 27.17 24.79
N CYS A 65 -7.14 27.50 23.49
CA CYS A 65 -7.75 28.75 23.04
C CYS A 65 -9.25 28.79 23.40
N ARG A 66 -9.98 27.69 23.19
CA ARG A 66 -11.43 27.58 23.47
C ARG A 66 -11.73 27.78 24.96
N ASP A 67 -10.94 27.16 25.82
CA ASP A 67 -11.09 27.26 27.29
C ASP A 67 -10.87 28.70 27.79
N ARG A 68 -10.21 29.54 26.98
CA ARG A 68 -9.98 30.98 27.23
C ARG A 68 -10.95 31.90 26.46
N GLY A 69 -11.96 31.36 25.78
CA GLY A 69 -12.95 32.14 25.04
C GLY A 69 -12.54 32.56 23.62
N PHE A 70 -11.50 31.95 23.05
CA PHE A 70 -11.01 32.22 21.69
C PHE A 70 -11.19 31.01 20.76
N THR A 71 -11.26 31.24 19.46
CA THR A 71 -11.07 30.18 18.46
C THR A 71 -9.58 30.07 18.11
N SER A 72 -9.15 28.98 17.46
CA SER A 72 -7.79 28.90 16.92
C SER A 72 -7.83 28.82 15.40
N ASP A 73 -6.92 29.55 14.75
CA ASP A 73 -6.71 29.54 13.31
C ASP A 73 -5.88 28.32 12.82
N CYS A 74 -5.31 27.55 13.75
CA CYS A 74 -4.70 26.26 13.44
C CYS A 74 -5.76 25.16 13.30
N ASP A 75 -6.07 24.84 12.04
CA ASP A 75 -6.92 23.72 11.68
C ASP A 75 -6.14 22.40 11.66
N CYS A 76 -6.25 21.62 12.73
CA CYS A 76 -5.97 20.20 12.66
C CYS A 76 -7.03 19.51 11.77
N PRO A 77 -6.65 18.86 10.65
CA PRO A 77 -7.60 18.22 9.72
C PRO A 77 -8.37 17.03 10.32
N THR A 78 -7.87 16.47 11.42
CA THR A 78 -8.35 15.21 12.03
C THR A 78 -8.89 15.37 13.45
N CYS A 79 -8.96 16.59 14.00
CA CYS A 79 -9.27 16.82 15.41
C CYS A 79 -10.71 17.31 15.69
N ARG A 80 -11.68 16.40 15.58
CA ARG A 80 -12.81 16.29 16.54
C ARG A 80 -12.41 15.10 17.43
N VAL A 81 -12.30 15.20 18.76
CA VAL A 81 -13.38 15.35 19.76
C VAL A 81 -12.82 15.99 21.06
N ALA A 82 -13.69 16.49 21.93
CA ALA A 82 -13.40 16.77 23.35
C ALA A 82 -14.39 15.95 24.21
N ALA A 83 -14.09 15.50 25.43
CA ALA A 83 -12.88 15.62 26.27
C ALA A 83 -12.52 14.20 26.85
N ASP A 84 -11.86 13.93 27.99
CA ASP A 84 -11.22 14.75 29.05
C ASP A 84 -10.18 13.91 29.84
N GLY A 85 -9.47 14.52 30.81
CA GLY A 85 -8.59 13.88 31.82
C GLY A 85 -7.24 13.34 31.29
N SER A 86 -6.07 13.93 31.59
CA SER A 86 -5.29 13.93 32.87
C SER A 86 -4.54 12.61 33.18
N SER A 87 -3.26 12.56 33.56
CA SER A 87 -2.15 13.55 33.54
C SER A 87 -0.81 12.82 33.90
N ASP A 88 0.33 13.51 33.76
CA ASP A 88 1.62 13.28 34.46
C ASP A 88 2.43 11.97 34.15
N ALA A 89 3.78 11.88 34.27
CA ALA A 89 4.81 12.85 34.70
C ALA A 89 6.25 12.49 34.20
N LEU A 90 7.10 13.53 34.02
CA LEU A 90 8.55 13.66 34.39
C LEU A 90 9.62 12.79 33.69
N GLU A 91 10.67 13.34 33.03
CA GLU A 91 11.92 14.00 33.54
C GLU A 91 12.91 13.04 34.26
N GLY A 92 14.24 13.05 34.05
CA GLY A 92 15.14 13.82 33.15
C GLY A 92 16.64 13.52 33.46
N GLU A 93 17.57 13.97 32.58
CA GLU A 93 19.00 14.33 32.89
C GLU A 93 19.99 13.26 33.48
N ASP A 94 21.34 13.30 33.39
CA ASP A 94 22.28 14.14 32.61
C ASP A 94 23.69 13.51 32.35
N GLN A 95 24.39 14.06 31.34
CA GLN A 95 25.83 14.37 31.15
C GLN A 95 27.08 13.54 31.62
N LEU A 96 27.97 13.32 30.61
CA LEU A 96 29.43 13.64 30.53
C LEU A 96 30.58 12.76 31.11
N ILE A 97 31.79 13.08 30.60
CA ILE A 97 33.19 12.63 30.88
C ILE A 97 33.72 11.56 29.92
N ALA A 98 34.94 11.55 29.35
CA ALA A 98 35.95 12.56 28.98
C ALA A 98 37.09 11.84 28.21
N THR A 99 37.78 12.58 27.34
CA THR A 99 39.07 12.32 26.66
C THR A 99 40.04 11.21 27.11
N ARG A 100 40.69 10.55 26.13
CA ARG A 100 42.14 10.20 26.21
C ARG A 100 42.84 10.29 24.85
N ARG A 101 44.07 10.82 24.82
CA ARG A 101 45.04 10.78 23.71
C ARG A 101 46.13 9.74 24.01
N VAL A 102 46.71 9.14 22.96
CA VAL A 102 48.09 8.62 22.94
C VAL A 102 48.72 9.01 21.58
N THR A 103 50.04 9.12 21.51
CA THR A 103 50.84 9.85 20.50
C THR A 103 51.85 8.97 19.75
N SER A 104 52.22 9.42 18.54
CA SER A 104 53.49 9.18 17.80
C SER A 104 53.92 7.71 17.51
N GLU A 105 54.86 7.37 16.62
CA GLU A 105 55.79 8.15 15.78
C GLU A 105 56.25 7.35 14.52
N ASP A 106 56.71 8.07 13.49
CA ASP A 106 57.64 7.72 12.39
C ASP A 106 57.91 6.28 11.88
N LEU A 107 57.91 6.15 10.54
CA LEU A 107 59.15 5.81 9.78
C LEU A 107 59.03 6.10 8.26
N ARG A 108 60.12 6.64 7.68
CA ARG A 108 60.29 6.88 6.23
C ARG A 108 61.01 5.71 5.56
N LEU A 109 60.80 5.49 4.25
CA LEU A 109 61.87 5.46 3.23
C LEU A 109 61.33 5.27 1.80
N SER A 110 62.17 5.58 0.80
CA SER A 110 61.83 5.56 -0.63
C SER A 110 62.80 4.66 -1.42
N LYS A 111 62.40 4.18 -2.61
CA LYS A 111 63.22 4.24 -3.85
C LYS A 111 62.51 3.73 -5.12
N ALA A 112 62.40 4.64 -6.10
CA ALA A 112 62.88 4.59 -7.49
C ALA A 112 62.71 3.36 -8.43
N GLN A 113 62.49 3.71 -9.72
CA GLN A 113 62.81 2.98 -10.98
C GLN A 113 61.87 1.78 -11.34
N THR A 114 61.51 1.50 -12.61
CA THR A 114 62.13 1.88 -13.92
C THR A 114 61.15 1.76 -15.12
N ASN A 115 61.33 2.57 -16.19
CA ASN A 115 61.18 2.26 -17.65
C ASN A 115 59.86 1.68 -18.24
N ARG A 116 59.46 1.87 -19.52
CA ARG A 116 60.06 2.45 -20.77
C ARG A 116 58.98 2.67 -21.87
N PHE A 117 59.18 3.62 -22.80
CA PHE A 117 58.65 3.79 -24.18
C PHE A 117 57.12 3.66 -24.47
N VAL A 118 56.50 4.43 -25.37
CA VAL A 118 56.74 4.57 -26.83
C VAL A 118 56.33 5.97 -27.36
N ASP A 119 57.02 6.46 -28.39
CA ASP A 119 56.77 7.73 -29.12
C ASP A 119 55.79 7.60 -30.31
N LEU A 120 55.38 8.78 -30.83
CA LEU A 120 54.84 9.13 -32.18
C LEU A 120 53.42 9.78 -32.16
N PRO A 121 53.10 10.68 -33.12
CA PRO A 121 53.90 11.80 -33.62
C PRO A 121 53.13 13.15 -33.60
N ARG A 122 53.82 14.28 -33.75
CA ARG A 122 53.20 15.61 -33.98
C ARG A 122 53.06 15.92 -35.48
N SER A 123 51.95 16.50 -35.89
CA SER A 123 51.82 17.33 -37.10
C SER A 123 50.75 18.43 -36.88
N PRO A 124 50.73 19.51 -37.69
CA PRO A 124 50.28 20.82 -37.22
C PRO A 124 48.83 21.17 -37.56
N LEU A 125 48.21 21.99 -36.72
CA LEU A 125 47.02 22.78 -37.07
C LEU A 125 47.34 24.27 -36.92
N SER A 126 47.14 24.99 -38.01
CA SER A 126 47.48 26.39 -38.19
C SER A 126 46.34 27.34 -37.79
N ASN A 127 46.75 28.55 -37.38
CA ASN A 127 46.06 29.83 -37.54
C ASN A 127 44.56 29.91 -37.19
N PHE A 128 44.28 30.41 -35.99
CA PHE A 128 43.12 31.28 -35.76
C PHE A 128 43.61 32.72 -35.50
N PRO A 129 42.84 33.76 -35.86
CA PRO A 129 43.28 35.16 -35.74
C PRO A 129 43.38 35.60 -34.28
N GLU A 130 44.37 36.43 -33.96
CA GLU A 130 44.44 37.13 -32.68
C GLU A 130 43.24 38.08 -32.53
N SER A 131 42.47 37.91 -31.46
CA SER A 131 41.50 38.92 -30.99
C SER A 131 42.18 39.83 -29.97
N GLU A 132 41.97 41.14 -30.09
CA GLU A 132 42.58 42.20 -29.29
C GLU A 132 42.52 41.96 -27.78
N LYS A 133 43.59 42.32 -27.07
CA LYS A 133 43.62 42.38 -25.61
C LYS A 133 42.70 43.50 -25.11
N SER A 134 41.65 43.15 -24.39
CA SER A 134 41.02 44.07 -23.43
C SER A 134 41.61 43.83 -22.05
N ASP A 135 42.30 44.81 -21.48
CA ASP A 135 42.87 44.70 -20.13
C ASP A 135 41.76 44.59 -19.07
N GLY A 136 41.70 43.45 -18.40
CA GLY A 136 40.80 43.17 -17.29
C GLY A 136 41.26 41.92 -16.55
N ALA A 137 41.55 42.05 -15.26
CA ALA A 137 42.04 40.93 -14.45
C ALA A 137 41.06 39.74 -14.48
N PRO A 138 41.55 38.48 -14.57
CA PRO A 138 40.68 37.31 -14.59
C PRO A 138 39.91 37.21 -13.27
N GLN A 139 38.60 37.41 -13.32
CA GLN A 139 37.72 37.28 -12.16
C GLN A 139 37.75 35.84 -11.65
N SER A 140 38.43 35.62 -10.52
CA SER A 140 38.55 34.29 -9.93
C SER A 140 37.27 33.88 -9.20
N GLU A 141 36.92 32.61 -9.31
CA GLU A 141 35.70 32.06 -8.71
C GLU A 141 35.86 31.92 -7.20
N SER A 142 34.87 32.39 -6.44
CA SER A 142 34.90 32.29 -4.99
C SER A 142 34.86 30.82 -4.55
N SER A 143 35.78 30.41 -3.66
CA SER A 143 35.76 29.06 -3.09
C SER A 143 34.40 28.76 -2.40
N ARG A 144 33.71 29.79 -1.89
CA ARG A 144 32.34 29.67 -1.33
C ARG A 144 31.30 29.30 -2.38
N SER A 145 31.29 29.93 -3.55
CA SER A 145 30.31 29.62 -4.61
C SER A 145 30.48 28.21 -5.17
N LEU A 146 31.72 27.72 -5.28
CA LEU A 146 32.01 26.34 -5.66
C LEU A 146 31.52 25.32 -4.61
N TRP A 147 31.55 25.66 -3.32
CA TRP A 147 31.01 24.80 -2.26
C TRP A 147 29.48 24.75 -2.27
N ILE A 148 28.81 25.88 -2.51
CA ILE A 148 27.35 25.94 -2.68
C ILE A 148 26.91 25.03 -3.84
N LEU A 149 27.57 25.14 -5.01
CA LEU A 149 27.27 24.30 -6.17
C LEU A 149 27.52 22.81 -5.90
N ALA A 150 28.62 22.47 -5.22
CA ALA A 150 28.92 21.08 -4.82
C ALA A 150 27.84 20.51 -3.88
N PHE A 151 27.33 21.31 -2.93
CA PHE A 151 26.24 20.92 -2.05
C PHE A 151 24.93 20.73 -2.84
N CYS A 152 24.56 21.66 -3.72
CA CYS A 152 23.37 21.53 -4.57
C CYS A 152 23.40 20.24 -5.42
N LEU A 153 24.55 19.90 -6.01
CA LEU A 153 24.74 18.66 -6.77
C LEU A 153 24.64 17.41 -5.88
N ALA A 154 25.26 17.42 -4.70
CA ALA A 154 25.19 16.33 -3.74
C ALA A 154 23.75 16.10 -3.23
N SER A 155 23.08 17.14 -2.73
CA SER A 155 21.70 17.06 -2.24
C SER A 155 20.71 16.62 -3.32
N SER A 156 20.82 17.13 -4.56
CA SER A 156 19.94 16.72 -5.65
C SER A 156 20.16 15.25 -6.05
N SER A 157 21.40 14.76 -5.98
CA SER A 157 21.72 13.37 -6.30
C SER A 157 21.32 12.41 -5.19
N PHE A 158 21.52 12.79 -3.92
CA PHE A 158 21.02 12.07 -2.76
C PHE A 158 19.48 11.95 -2.79
N TYR A 159 18.78 13.05 -3.07
CA TYR A 159 17.32 13.05 -3.21
C TYR A 159 16.87 12.09 -4.32
N ARG A 160 17.53 12.10 -5.49
CA ARG A 160 17.27 11.16 -6.59
C ARG A 160 17.52 9.69 -6.20
N ALA A 161 18.50 9.42 -5.35
CA ALA A 161 18.87 8.07 -4.91
C ALA A 161 17.94 7.51 -3.80
N GLU A 162 17.33 8.36 -3.00
CA GLU A 162 16.40 7.95 -1.92
C GLU A 162 14.93 7.95 -2.36
N TYR A 163 14.49 9.01 -3.05
CA TYR A 163 13.09 9.20 -3.41
C TYR A 163 12.77 8.74 -4.84
N GLY A 164 13.79 8.36 -5.64
CA GLY A 164 13.66 7.81 -7.00
C GLY A 164 13.05 8.73 -8.06
N THR A 165 12.55 9.90 -7.68
CA THR A 165 11.58 10.69 -8.45
C THR A 165 11.99 12.15 -8.51
N VAL A 166 11.81 12.81 -9.66
CA VAL A 166 11.97 14.27 -9.78
C VAL A 166 10.88 14.82 -10.71
N TRP A 167 9.63 14.63 -10.34
CA TRP A 167 8.50 14.84 -11.26
C TRP A 167 8.34 16.28 -11.72
N LEU A 168 8.73 17.27 -10.91
CA LEU A 168 8.73 18.68 -11.31
C LEU A 168 9.97 19.09 -12.13
N TYR A 169 10.91 18.18 -12.43
CA TYR A 169 12.11 18.49 -13.23
C TYR A 169 11.80 19.17 -14.59
N PRO A 170 10.75 18.81 -15.35
CA PRO A 170 10.47 19.47 -16.63
C PRO A 170 10.20 20.98 -16.53
N ILE A 171 9.76 21.47 -15.38
CA ILE A 171 9.50 22.91 -15.11
C ILE A 171 10.81 23.72 -15.08
N LEU A 172 11.95 23.05 -14.92
CA LEU A 172 13.28 23.66 -14.90
C LEU A 172 13.60 24.45 -16.19
N LEU A 173 13.13 23.96 -17.35
CA LEU A 173 13.36 24.62 -18.64
C LEU A 173 12.75 26.04 -18.71
N PRO A 174 11.42 26.24 -18.56
CA PRO A 174 10.83 27.57 -18.63
C PRO A 174 11.36 28.51 -17.54
N LEU A 175 11.71 27.99 -16.35
CA LEU A 175 12.36 28.78 -15.30
C LEU A 175 13.73 29.33 -15.72
N ILE A 176 14.59 28.52 -16.34
CA ILE A 176 15.91 28.97 -16.80
C ILE A 176 15.77 29.94 -17.99
N GLN A 177 14.80 29.71 -18.90
CA GLN A 177 14.52 30.63 -20.00
C GLN A 177 14.02 32.00 -19.50
N LEU A 178 13.22 32.07 -18.42
CA LEU A 178 12.84 33.35 -17.78
C LEU A 178 14.07 34.12 -17.29
N VAL A 179 15.01 33.43 -16.62
CA VAL A 179 16.27 34.04 -16.14
C VAL A 179 17.14 34.49 -17.32
N GLN A 180 17.23 33.69 -18.37
CA GLN A 180 18.00 34.00 -19.59
C GLN A 180 17.44 35.26 -20.29
N ALA A 181 16.12 35.38 -20.42
CA ALA A 181 15.47 36.56 -20.99
C ALA A 181 15.70 37.83 -20.13
N TYR A 182 15.64 37.71 -18.80
CA TYR A 182 15.93 38.80 -17.87
C TYR A 182 17.41 39.27 -17.92
N LEU A 183 18.34 38.32 -18.05
CA LEU A 183 19.77 38.58 -18.12
C LEU A 183 20.17 39.34 -19.39
N TRP A 184 19.63 38.95 -20.54
CA TRP A 184 20.03 39.51 -21.84
C TRP A 184 19.29 40.80 -22.21
N GLY A 185 18.03 40.95 -21.81
CA GLY A 185 17.21 42.14 -22.10
C GLY A 185 16.97 42.38 -23.60
N ASN A 186 16.27 43.46 -23.94
CA ASN A 186 15.83 43.72 -25.32
C ASN A 186 16.97 44.18 -26.27
N ALA A 187 18.19 44.41 -25.78
CA ALA A 187 19.22 45.17 -26.51
C ALA A 187 20.31 44.31 -27.21
N SER A 188 20.52 43.05 -26.82
CA SER A 188 21.57 42.18 -27.39
C SER A 188 21.07 41.21 -28.49
N ILE A 189 19.83 41.38 -28.94
CA ILE A 189 19.12 40.43 -29.83
C ILE A 189 19.71 40.40 -31.26
N SER A 190 20.55 41.36 -31.65
CA SER A 190 21.08 41.49 -33.02
C SER A 190 22.23 40.53 -33.35
N THR A 191 23.15 40.24 -32.43
CA THR A 191 24.38 39.46 -32.68
C THR A 191 24.20 37.95 -32.52
N TYR A 192 23.28 37.50 -31.66
CA TYR A 192 22.94 36.09 -31.49
C TYR A 192 21.54 35.79 -32.05
N LYS A 193 21.42 35.77 -33.39
CA LYS A 193 20.22 35.31 -34.12
C LYS A 193 20.01 33.79 -34.05
N THR A 194 19.92 33.25 -32.84
CA THR A 194 19.39 31.91 -32.55
C THR A 194 18.24 31.97 -31.54
N GLN A 195 17.07 32.34 -32.09
CA GLN A 195 15.86 31.56 -31.90
C GLN A 195 15.09 31.67 -30.57
N SER A 196 15.23 32.77 -29.82
CA SER A 196 14.21 33.16 -28.81
C SER A 196 13.04 33.88 -29.48
N SER A 197 12.12 33.12 -30.08
CA SER A 197 10.80 33.63 -30.47
C SER A 197 9.79 33.39 -29.34
N SER A 198 8.72 34.18 -29.28
CA SER A 198 7.63 34.01 -28.30
C SER A 198 7.10 32.56 -28.27
N ASN A 199 7.05 31.91 -29.43
CA ASN A 199 6.56 30.55 -29.60
C ASN A 199 7.45 29.50 -28.88
N SER A 200 8.77 29.73 -28.77
CA SER A 200 9.69 28.81 -28.07
C SER A 200 9.46 28.81 -26.55
N MET A 201 9.11 29.97 -25.99
CA MET A 201 8.73 30.13 -24.58
C MET A 201 7.36 29.51 -24.27
N GLN A 202 6.41 29.65 -25.20
CA GLN A 202 5.10 29.03 -25.06
C GLN A 202 5.19 27.49 -25.12
N LEU A 203 6.01 26.95 -26.04
CA LEU A 203 6.23 25.51 -26.15
C LEU A 203 6.98 24.94 -24.94
N SER A 204 7.94 25.67 -24.35
CA SER A 204 8.67 25.19 -23.17
C SER A 204 7.79 25.15 -21.92
N VAL A 205 6.90 26.13 -21.73
CA VAL A 205 5.89 26.10 -20.67
C VAL A 205 4.91 24.94 -20.91
N LEU A 206 4.38 24.79 -22.13
CA LEU A 206 3.45 23.71 -22.45
C LEU A 206 4.07 22.31 -22.24
N SER A 207 5.25 22.06 -22.83
CA SER A 207 5.93 20.76 -22.74
C SER A 207 6.42 20.47 -21.31
N GLY A 208 6.93 21.48 -20.60
CA GLY A 208 7.34 21.36 -19.20
C GLY A 208 6.17 21.05 -18.26
N THR A 209 5.07 21.80 -18.35
CA THR A 209 3.87 21.54 -17.53
C THR A 209 3.24 20.19 -17.86
N PHE A 210 3.11 19.84 -19.13
CA PHE A 210 2.50 18.56 -19.55
C PHE A 210 3.34 17.36 -19.09
N ALA A 211 4.66 17.40 -19.27
CA ALA A 211 5.55 16.34 -18.78
C ALA A 211 5.53 16.23 -17.23
N ALA A 212 5.47 17.35 -16.50
CA ALA A 212 5.39 17.32 -15.03
C ALA A 212 4.06 16.71 -14.52
N VAL A 213 2.94 17.02 -15.17
CA VAL A 213 1.63 16.40 -14.87
C VAL A 213 1.65 14.89 -15.12
N ILE A 214 2.25 14.44 -16.23
CA ILE A 214 2.42 13.01 -16.53
C ILE A 214 3.29 12.33 -15.47
N LEU A 215 4.46 12.92 -15.16
CA LEU A 215 5.43 12.33 -14.25
C LEU A 215 4.94 12.28 -12.79
N SER A 216 4.13 13.24 -12.36
CA SER A 216 3.62 13.31 -10.98
C SER A 216 2.55 12.28 -10.64
N TYR A 217 1.89 11.66 -11.63
CA TYR A 217 0.74 10.77 -11.43
C TYR A 217 -0.41 11.35 -10.56
N GLY A 218 -0.43 12.66 -10.32
CA GLY A 218 -1.37 13.32 -9.39
C GLY A 218 -0.96 13.31 -7.91
N ASP A 219 0.22 12.81 -7.56
CA ASP A 219 0.75 12.89 -6.18
C ASP A 219 1.34 14.28 -5.91
N ILE A 220 0.55 15.11 -5.23
CA ILE A 220 0.93 16.49 -4.86
C ILE A 220 2.07 16.50 -3.82
N VAL A 221 2.11 15.55 -2.89
CA VAL A 221 3.06 15.55 -1.76
C VAL A 221 4.47 15.22 -2.24
N SER A 222 4.62 14.12 -2.96
CA SER A 222 5.95 13.75 -3.49
C SER A 222 6.38 14.68 -4.64
N SER A 223 5.42 15.33 -5.35
CA SER A 223 5.72 16.46 -6.24
C SER A 223 6.32 17.64 -5.47
N ALA A 224 5.71 18.05 -4.37
CA ALA A 224 6.20 19.17 -3.54
C ALA A 224 7.59 18.89 -2.96
N LEU A 225 7.85 17.67 -2.47
CA LEU A 225 9.20 17.25 -2.05
C LEU A 225 10.22 17.36 -3.20
N SER A 226 9.82 17.01 -4.44
CA SER A 226 10.71 17.11 -5.59
C SER A 226 11.09 18.56 -5.95
N ALA A 227 10.32 19.56 -5.52
CA ALA A 227 10.65 20.98 -5.71
C ALA A 227 12.00 21.37 -5.09
N ILE A 228 12.39 20.74 -3.97
CA ILE A 228 13.71 20.96 -3.36
C ILE A 228 14.83 20.54 -4.32
N ALA A 229 14.72 19.35 -4.92
CA ALA A 229 15.71 18.86 -5.88
C ALA A 229 15.72 19.68 -7.19
N VAL A 230 14.56 20.20 -7.62
CA VAL A 230 14.46 21.12 -8.76
C VAL A 230 15.10 22.46 -8.46
N LEU A 231 14.90 23.03 -7.27
CA LEU A 231 15.53 24.27 -6.82
C LEU A 231 17.07 24.15 -6.80
N MET A 232 17.60 23.05 -6.26
CA MET A 232 19.04 22.80 -6.26
C MET A 232 19.61 22.70 -7.69
N GLN A 233 18.90 22.05 -8.61
CA GLN A 233 19.30 22.00 -10.03
C GLN A 233 19.17 23.37 -10.72
N PHE A 234 18.15 24.16 -10.41
CA PHE A 234 17.96 25.51 -10.92
C PHE A 234 19.13 26.43 -10.54
N LEU A 235 19.61 26.36 -9.29
CA LEU A 235 20.82 27.09 -8.87
C LEU A 235 22.07 26.67 -9.65
N VAL A 236 22.21 25.38 -9.96
CA VAL A 236 23.32 24.86 -10.79
C VAL A 236 23.23 25.38 -12.23
N TYR A 237 22.11 25.19 -12.93
CA TYR A 237 22.00 25.62 -14.33
C TYR A 237 22.01 27.14 -14.51
N THR A 238 21.45 27.91 -13.57
CA THR A 238 21.54 29.38 -13.63
C THR A 238 22.97 29.88 -13.46
N SER A 239 23.82 29.19 -12.68
CA SER A 239 25.25 29.52 -12.55
C SER A 239 26.07 29.27 -13.83
N LEU A 240 25.57 28.39 -14.71
CA LEU A 240 26.17 28.03 -15.99
C LEU A 240 25.72 28.93 -17.15
N LEU A 241 24.72 29.79 -16.96
CA LEU A 241 24.28 30.74 -18.00
C LEU A 241 25.34 31.82 -18.25
N ARG A 242 25.61 32.11 -19.53
CA ARG A 242 26.52 33.18 -19.96
C ARG A 242 25.87 34.56 -19.77
N SER A 243 26.54 35.44 -19.03
CA SER A 243 26.04 36.77 -18.62
C SER A 243 27.12 37.84 -18.83
N ASP A 244 26.95 38.70 -19.84
CA ASP A 244 27.91 39.76 -20.18
C ASP A 244 27.84 41.02 -19.28
N GLY A 245 26.96 41.10 -18.27
CA GLY A 245 26.93 42.28 -17.40
C GLY A 245 26.12 42.18 -16.11
N SER A 246 26.78 42.52 -14.99
CA SER A 246 26.33 43.09 -13.69
C SER A 246 25.00 42.70 -12.98
N ARG A 247 23.98 42.12 -13.63
CA ARG A 247 22.59 42.04 -13.12
C ARG A 247 22.32 40.99 -12.04
N LEU A 248 23.15 39.96 -11.91
CA LEU A 248 23.07 38.96 -10.82
C LEU A 248 24.33 39.00 -9.95
N LYS A 249 24.33 39.83 -8.89
CA LYS A 249 25.45 39.92 -7.92
C LYS A 249 25.50 38.76 -6.90
N TYR A 250 24.37 38.07 -6.67
CA TYR A 250 24.21 37.10 -5.58
C TYR A 250 24.24 35.63 -6.00
N PHE A 251 24.37 35.33 -7.29
CA PHE A 251 24.41 33.95 -7.80
C PHE A 251 25.85 33.48 -8.01
N PRO A 252 26.16 32.18 -7.76
CA PRO A 252 27.38 31.55 -8.26
C PRO A 252 27.52 31.81 -9.76
N ARG A 253 28.74 32.11 -10.23
CA ARG A 253 29.04 32.28 -11.65
C ARG A 253 30.18 31.35 -12.05
N VAL A 254 30.08 30.82 -13.27
CA VAL A 254 31.09 30.02 -13.94
C VAL A 254 31.72 30.85 -15.06
N TYR A 255 33.00 31.22 -14.93
CA TYR A 255 33.71 32.04 -15.93
C TYR A 255 34.48 31.16 -16.93
N ASN A 256 35.10 30.08 -16.48
CA ASN A 256 35.79 29.12 -17.35
C ASN A 256 35.36 27.68 -17.00
N PHE A 257 34.38 27.18 -17.75
CA PHE A 257 33.76 25.88 -17.52
C PHE A 257 34.76 24.72 -17.32
N GLN A 258 35.86 24.66 -18.08
CA GLN A 258 36.85 23.59 -17.93
C GLN A 258 37.55 23.64 -16.56
N GLN A 259 38.03 24.82 -16.17
CA GLN A 259 38.71 25.02 -14.89
C GLN A 259 37.74 24.86 -13.70
N THR A 260 36.51 25.33 -13.86
CA THR A 260 35.44 25.20 -12.85
C THR A 260 35.07 23.75 -12.62
N VAL A 261 34.87 22.95 -13.69
CA VAL A 261 34.49 21.52 -13.57
C VAL A 261 35.55 20.73 -12.80
N PHE A 262 36.84 20.98 -13.03
CA PHE A 262 37.91 20.29 -12.30
C PHE A 262 37.95 20.63 -10.80
N ASN A 263 37.66 21.88 -10.43
CA ASN A 263 37.61 22.29 -9.03
C ASN A 263 36.29 21.90 -8.33
N LEU A 264 35.18 21.94 -9.07
CA LEU A 264 33.86 21.55 -8.60
C LEU A 264 33.75 20.04 -8.41
N SER A 265 34.36 19.23 -9.27
CA SER A 265 34.34 17.76 -9.15
C SER A 265 34.95 17.30 -7.84
N LYS A 266 36.14 17.80 -7.47
CA LYS A 266 36.80 17.49 -6.18
C LYS A 266 35.90 17.77 -4.98
N LYS A 267 35.24 18.94 -4.95
CA LYS A 267 34.31 19.34 -3.87
C LYS A 267 33.03 18.50 -3.88
N THR A 268 32.51 18.18 -5.06
CA THR A 268 31.31 17.35 -5.22
C THR A 268 31.58 15.91 -4.77
N THR A 269 32.73 15.33 -5.12
CA THR A 269 33.16 14.01 -4.63
C THR A 269 33.24 13.99 -3.10
N LEU A 270 33.84 15.02 -2.48
CA LEU A 270 33.90 15.11 -1.02
C LEU A 270 32.51 15.26 -0.38
N ALA A 271 31.64 16.10 -0.94
CA ALA A 271 30.26 16.25 -0.48
C ALA A 271 29.43 14.94 -0.63
N MET A 272 29.64 14.20 -1.73
CA MET A 272 29.02 12.89 -1.95
C MET A 272 29.55 11.83 -1.00
N MET A 273 30.85 11.79 -0.73
CA MET A 273 31.44 10.86 0.25
C MET A 273 30.87 11.10 1.66
N ILE A 274 30.67 12.36 2.04
CA ILE A 274 30.00 12.73 3.30
C ILE A 274 28.53 12.28 3.27
N ALA A 275 27.79 12.57 2.19
CA ALA A 275 26.39 12.18 2.04
C ALA A 275 26.20 10.64 2.07
N ILE A 276 27.06 9.87 1.41
CA ILE A 276 27.07 8.41 1.41
C ILE A 276 27.48 7.86 2.79
N GLY A 277 28.44 8.48 3.48
CA GLY A 277 28.79 8.10 4.85
C GLY A 277 27.63 8.29 5.83
N LEU A 278 26.92 9.42 5.73
CA LEU A 278 25.68 9.67 6.48
C LEU A 278 24.56 8.69 6.09
N GLN A 279 24.39 8.43 4.79
CA GLN A 279 23.43 7.45 4.26
C GLN A 279 23.69 6.07 4.86
N ALA A 280 24.93 5.56 4.76
CA ALA A 280 25.31 4.27 5.32
C ALA A 280 25.08 4.21 6.85
N ARG A 281 25.36 5.31 7.56
CA ARG A 281 25.16 5.41 9.02
C ARG A 281 23.70 5.36 9.46
N PHE A 282 22.76 5.87 8.65
CA PHE A 282 21.34 6.02 8.98
C PHE A 282 20.37 5.10 8.21
N LEU A 283 20.78 4.58 7.05
CA LEU A 283 19.96 3.85 6.07
C LEU A 283 20.63 2.56 5.57
N GLY A 284 21.82 2.23 6.08
CA GLY A 284 22.62 1.10 5.62
C GLY A 284 23.21 1.32 4.23
N PHE A 285 24.03 0.37 3.79
CA PHE A 285 24.48 0.32 2.39
C PHE A 285 23.33 -0.18 1.51
N ALA A 286 23.08 0.49 0.40
CA ALA A 286 22.21 -0.04 -0.64
C ALA A 286 22.88 -1.27 -1.27
N ALA A 287 22.17 -2.39 -1.38
CA ALA A 287 22.63 -3.53 -2.15
C ALA A 287 22.71 -3.11 -3.64
N GLY A 288 23.84 -3.40 -4.28
CA GLY A 288 24.07 -3.00 -5.66
C GLY A 288 25.22 -3.77 -6.28
N GLU A 289 25.02 -4.21 -7.53
CA GLU A 289 26.05 -4.88 -8.30
C GLU A 289 27.11 -3.88 -8.79
N ILE A 290 28.39 -4.27 -8.69
CA ILE A 290 29.52 -3.43 -9.07
C ILE A 290 29.49 -3.10 -10.58
N LEU A 291 29.22 -4.10 -11.42
CA LEU A 291 29.32 -3.96 -12.88
C LEU A 291 28.24 -3.03 -13.49
N PRO A 292 26.93 -3.15 -13.15
CA PRO A 292 25.92 -2.17 -13.54
C PRO A 292 26.21 -0.77 -12.99
N THR A 293 26.77 -0.65 -11.78
CA THR A 293 27.11 0.64 -11.18
C THR A 293 28.22 1.35 -11.97
N LEU A 294 29.27 0.62 -12.36
CA LEU A 294 30.36 1.15 -13.18
C LEU A 294 29.89 1.53 -14.60
N SER A 295 29.07 0.69 -15.25
CA SER A 295 28.55 1.01 -16.59
C SER A 295 27.64 2.24 -16.56
N LEU A 296 26.77 2.36 -15.55
CA LEU A 296 25.92 3.54 -15.34
C LEU A 296 26.74 4.80 -15.05
N ALA A 297 27.87 4.69 -14.33
CA ALA A 297 28.77 5.81 -14.08
C ALA A 297 29.43 6.31 -15.38
N ILE A 298 29.93 5.40 -16.23
CA ILE A 298 30.50 5.73 -17.54
C ILE A 298 29.46 6.40 -18.44
N LEU A 299 28.25 5.83 -18.54
CA LEU A 299 27.15 6.40 -19.34
C LEU A 299 26.73 7.80 -18.85
N LYS A 300 26.67 8.01 -17.53
CA LYS A 300 26.40 9.34 -16.94
C LYS A 300 27.52 10.34 -17.26
N ALA A 301 28.78 9.94 -17.19
CA ALA A 301 29.92 10.80 -17.51
C ALA A 301 29.91 11.22 -19.00
N LEU A 302 29.69 10.27 -19.90
CA LEU A 302 29.54 10.53 -21.34
C LEU A 302 28.34 11.45 -21.63
N SER A 303 27.20 11.22 -20.98
CA SER A 303 26.00 12.07 -21.11
C SER A 303 26.31 13.53 -20.72
N TRP A 304 26.96 13.77 -19.58
CA TRP A 304 27.35 15.12 -19.16
C TRP A 304 28.38 15.76 -20.10
N TYR A 305 29.33 14.99 -20.63
CA TYR A 305 30.30 15.47 -21.62
C TYR A 305 29.61 15.97 -22.90
N PHE A 306 28.72 15.17 -23.49
CA PHE A 306 27.99 15.56 -24.71
C PHE A 306 27.02 16.73 -24.46
N ILE A 307 26.33 16.75 -23.31
CA ILE A 307 25.49 17.89 -22.91
C ILE A 307 26.31 19.18 -22.80
N ALA A 308 27.47 19.13 -22.15
CA ALA A 308 28.35 20.29 -22.03
C ALA A 308 28.86 20.79 -23.39
N HIS A 309 29.27 19.89 -24.28
CA HIS A 309 29.70 20.25 -25.62
C HIS A 309 28.57 20.86 -26.47
N THR A 310 27.34 20.33 -26.34
CA THR A 310 26.17 20.89 -27.04
C THR A 310 25.77 22.25 -26.46
N ALA A 311 25.85 22.43 -25.13
CA ALA A 311 25.57 23.70 -24.47
C ALA A 311 26.58 24.80 -24.85
N GLN A 312 27.85 24.46 -25.12
CA GLN A 312 28.85 25.41 -25.64
C GLN A 312 28.48 25.96 -27.03
N GLN A 313 27.83 25.15 -27.88
CA GLN A 313 27.38 25.55 -29.22
C GLN A 313 25.99 26.22 -29.22
N THR A 314 25.26 26.16 -28.10
CA THR A 314 23.88 26.65 -27.98
C THR A 314 23.68 27.46 -26.69
N SER A 315 23.07 26.87 -25.67
CA SER A 315 22.91 27.42 -24.32
C SER A 315 22.63 26.28 -23.34
N TRP A 316 22.91 26.49 -22.05
CA TRP A 316 22.61 25.52 -21.00
C TRP A 316 21.11 25.24 -20.81
N THR A 317 20.22 26.02 -21.44
CA THR A 317 18.78 25.69 -21.53
C THR A 317 18.48 24.41 -22.32
N ILE A 318 19.42 23.90 -23.14
CA ILE A 318 19.21 22.61 -23.81
C ILE A 318 19.30 21.42 -22.84
N ALA A 319 20.06 21.54 -21.75
CA ALA A 319 20.31 20.44 -20.82
C ALA A 319 19.05 19.93 -20.07
N PRO A 320 18.19 20.81 -19.50
CA PRO A 320 16.89 20.40 -18.95
C PRO A 320 15.99 19.69 -19.98
N SER A 321 16.02 20.13 -21.25
CA SER A 321 15.22 19.55 -22.33
C SER A 321 15.68 18.13 -22.67
N ILE A 322 16.99 17.93 -22.82
CA ILE A 322 17.60 16.61 -23.05
C ILE A 322 17.31 15.67 -21.87
N HIS A 323 17.49 16.14 -20.63
CA HIS A 323 17.27 15.29 -19.45
C HIS A 323 15.78 14.97 -19.23
N THR A 324 14.86 15.88 -19.56
CA THR A 324 13.41 15.61 -19.59
C THR A 324 13.07 14.58 -20.66
N THR A 325 13.68 14.67 -21.85
CA THR A 325 13.52 13.67 -22.92
C THR A 325 13.95 12.28 -22.40
N ALA A 326 15.14 12.19 -21.79
CA ALA A 326 15.66 10.95 -21.23
C ALA A 326 14.73 10.37 -20.14
N LEU A 327 14.20 11.22 -19.24
CA LEU A 327 13.26 10.80 -18.21
C LEU A 327 11.96 10.24 -18.81
N MET A 328 11.39 10.91 -19.82
CA MET A 328 10.21 10.41 -20.53
C MET A 328 10.50 9.08 -21.26
N CYS A 329 11.68 8.92 -21.86
CA CYS A 329 12.10 7.66 -22.50
C CYS A 329 12.28 6.49 -21.51
N THR A 330 12.46 6.73 -20.21
CA THR A 330 12.48 5.63 -19.21
C THR A 330 11.09 5.10 -18.86
N LEU A 331 10.03 5.83 -19.19
CA LEU A 331 8.65 5.39 -18.97
C LEU A 331 8.16 4.53 -20.13
N GLN A 332 7.74 3.30 -19.84
CA GLN A 332 7.23 2.38 -20.85
C GLN A 332 5.70 2.51 -21.01
N PRO A 333 5.18 2.85 -22.21
CA PRO A 333 3.74 2.87 -22.47
C PRO A 333 3.05 1.51 -22.28
N SER A 334 3.79 0.41 -22.43
CA SER A 334 3.32 -0.97 -22.20
C SER A 334 3.11 -1.34 -20.73
N GLN A 335 3.63 -0.54 -19.78
CA GLN A 335 3.42 -0.73 -18.35
C GLN A 335 2.27 0.13 -17.81
N GLN A 336 1.64 0.95 -18.66
CA GLN A 336 0.63 1.91 -18.24
C GLN A 336 -0.74 1.29 -18.03
N SER A 337 -1.39 1.76 -16.96
CA SER A 337 -2.72 1.35 -16.50
C SER A 337 -3.87 1.73 -17.44
N SER A 338 -3.64 2.53 -18.49
CA SER A 338 -4.66 2.85 -19.48
C SER A 338 -4.05 3.33 -20.79
N LEU A 339 -4.78 3.11 -21.89
CA LEU A 339 -4.44 3.59 -23.22
C LEU A 339 -4.29 5.12 -23.27
N THR A 340 -5.10 5.85 -22.51
CA THR A 340 -5.00 7.32 -22.39
C THR A 340 -3.70 7.77 -21.73
N ARG A 341 -3.27 7.10 -20.65
CA ARG A 341 -1.95 7.40 -20.03
C ARG A 341 -0.80 7.03 -20.96
N ALA A 342 -0.92 5.88 -21.63
CA ALA A 342 0.07 5.44 -22.60
C ALA A 342 0.20 6.42 -23.78
N SER A 343 -0.90 7.00 -24.28
CA SER A 343 -0.85 8.03 -25.33
C SER A 343 -0.31 9.36 -24.83
N PHE A 344 -0.60 9.77 -23.59
CA PHE A 344 -0.01 10.96 -22.99
C PHE A 344 1.52 10.86 -22.89
N LEU A 345 2.09 9.67 -22.60
CA LEU A 345 3.55 9.48 -22.66
C LEU A 345 4.12 9.77 -24.05
N VAL A 346 3.49 9.24 -25.11
CA VAL A 346 3.92 9.46 -26.50
C VAL A 346 3.80 10.94 -26.87
N ILE A 347 2.66 11.58 -26.58
CA ILE A 347 2.44 13.02 -26.83
C ILE A 347 3.48 13.87 -26.06
N GLY A 348 3.74 13.54 -24.80
CA GLY A 348 4.70 14.25 -23.96
C GLY A 348 6.13 14.13 -24.49
N LEU A 349 6.55 12.94 -24.93
CA LEU A 349 7.85 12.75 -25.58
C LEU A 349 7.94 13.55 -26.89
N LEU A 350 6.88 13.57 -27.71
CA LEU A 350 6.84 14.35 -28.94
C LEU A 350 6.97 15.86 -28.67
N LEU A 351 6.28 16.39 -27.65
CA LEU A 351 6.37 17.80 -27.26
C LEU A 351 7.78 18.18 -26.76
N VAL A 352 8.41 17.33 -25.95
CA VAL A 352 9.76 17.60 -25.44
C VAL A 352 10.82 17.45 -26.55
N LEU A 353 10.66 16.48 -27.48
CA LEU A 353 11.51 16.37 -28.67
C LEU A 353 11.37 17.60 -29.59
N ALA A 354 10.15 18.10 -29.79
CA ALA A 354 9.91 19.35 -30.52
C ALA A 354 10.68 20.51 -29.87
N GLN A 355 10.66 20.61 -28.54
CA GLN A 355 11.38 21.64 -27.79
C GLN A 355 12.92 21.52 -27.95
N VAL A 356 13.48 20.31 -27.90
CA VAL A 356 14.91 20.08 -28.17
C VAL A 356 15.27 20.50 -29.60
N ILE A 357 14.47 20.09 -30.59
CA ILE A 357 14.67 20.41 -32.01
C ILE A 357 14.55 21.92 -32.28
N GLN A 358 13.63 22.62 -31.61
CA GLN A 358 13.50 24.08 -31.69
C GLN A 358 14.62 24.84 -30.96
N THR A 359 15.32 24.22 -30.01
CA THR A 359 16.45 24.83 -29.30
C THR A 359 17.76 24.72 -30.10
N LEU A 360 17.85 23.78 -31.05
CA LEU A 360 19.00 23.56 -31.92
C LEU A 360 18.99 24.46 -33.17
N ASP A 361 20.17 24.97 -33.55
CA ASP A 361 20.39 25.75 -34.78
C ASP A 361 19.88 24.98 -36.02
N LYS A 362 19.20 25.70 -36.91
CA LYS A 362 18.73 25.20 -38.21
C LYS A 362 19.88 24.66 -39.09
N LYS A 363 21.12 25.08 -38.86
CA LYS A 363 22.32 24.60 -39.57
C LYS A 363 22.75 23.17 -39.19
N VAL A 364 22.21 22.57 -38.12
CA VAL A 364 22.59 21.22 -37.68
C VAL A 364 22.08 20.16 -38.68
N ARG A 365 23.02 19.57 -39.43
CA ARG A 365 22.78 18.68 -40.59
C ARG A 365 21.81 17.51 -40.33
N PHE A 366 21.75 17.00 -39.10
CA PHE A 366 20.92 15.84 -38.72
C PHE A 366 19.80 16.17 -37.73
N ARG A 367 19.44 17.44 -37.55
CA ARG A 367 18.48 17.87 -36.52
C ARG A 367 17.13 17.13 -36.56
N ASN A 368 16.63 16.82 -37.76
CA ASN A 368 15.35 16.12 -37.93
C ASN A 368 15.42 14.63 -37.56
N TYR A 369 16.61 14.01 -37.54
CA TYR A 369 16.77 12.61 -37.12
C TYR A 369 16.48 12.40 -35.63
N LEU A 370 16.47 13.48 -34.82
CA LEU A 370 16.07 13.42 -33.41
C LEU A 370 14.62 12.95 -33.21
N TRP A 371 13.76 13.09 -34.23
CA TRP A 371 12.40 12.51 -34.19
C TRP A 371 12.42 10.98 -34.09
N MET A 372 13.49 10.29 -34.49
CA MET A 372 13.62 8.84 -34.33
C MET A 372 13.57 8.41 -32.86
N PHE A 373 13.93 9.28 -31.91
CA PHE A 373 13.77 8.98 -30.48
C PHE A 373 12.30 8.83 -30.05
N SER A 374 11.33 9.37 -30.81
CA SER A 374 9.91 9.14 -30.53
C SER A 374 9.51 7.67 -30.67
N LEU A 375 10.23 6.88 -31.48
CA LEU A 375 10.01 5.45 -31.63
C LEU A 375 10.22 4.66 -30.33
N VAL A 376 11.03 5.17 -29.40
CA VAL A 376 11.27 4.56 -28.08
C VAL A 376 9.98 4.43 -27.26
N SER A 377 9.04 5.36 -27.41
CA SER A 377 7.70 5.24 -26.81
C SER A 377 6.63 4.79 -27.82
N LEU A 378 6.71 5.22 -29.09
CA LEU A 378 5.69 4.89 -30.09
C LEU A 378 5.65 3.38 -30.41
N ILE A 379 6.79 2.71 -30.55
CA ILE A 379 6.81 1.27 -30.85
C ILE A 379 6.23 0.45 -29.68
N PRO A 380 6.65 0.63 -28.41
CA PRO A 380 6.01 -0.05 -27.28
C PRO A 380 4.54 0.31 -27.09
N TYR A 381 4.13 1.55 -27.40
CA TYR A 381 2.71 1.94 -27.40
C TYR A 381 1.90 1.14 -28.42
N LEU A 382 2.35 1.08 -29.68
CA LEU A 382 1.66 0.32 -30.73
C LEU A 382 1.64 -1.19 -30.45
N ILE A 383 2.75 -1.75 -29.93
CA ILE A 383 2.81 -3.14 -29.48
C ILE A 383 1.81 -3.39 -28.34
N HIS A 384 1.67 -2.47 -27.39
CA HIS A 384 0.73 -2.60 -26.28
C HIS A 384 -0.73 -2.52 -26.75
N VAL A 385 -1.06 -1.57 -27.63
CA VAL A 385 -2.38 -1.46 -28.28
C VAL A 385 -2.72 -2.76 -29.01
N TYR A 386 -1.79 -3.29 -29.81
CA TYR A 386 -1.95 -4.55 -30.52
C TYR A 386 -2.13 -5.74 -29.56
N ALA A 387 -1.33 -5.82 -28.49
CA ALA A 387 -1.42 -6.89 -27.50
C ALA A 387 -2.76 -6.89 -26.76
N ILE A 388 -3.29 -5.71 -26.38
CA ILE A 388 -4.63 -5.57 -25.78
C ILE A 388 -5.71 -6.01 -26.79
N GLN A 389 -5.70 -5.47 -28.01
CA GLN A 389 -6.72 -5.80 -29.01
C GLN A 389 -6.69 -7.28 -29.40
N SER A 390 -5.50 -7.86 -29.54
CA SER A 390 -5.31 -9.29 -29.80
C SER A 390 -5.85 -10.14 -28.65
N ALA A 391 -5.53 -9.78 -27.39
CA ALA A 391 -6.03 -10.50 -26.22
C ALA A 391 -7.56 -10.43 -26.07
N ILE A 392 -8.19 -9.30 -26.42
CA ILE A 392 -9.66 -9.16 -26.43
C ILE A 392 -10.27 -10.04 -27.52
N LEU A 393 -9.78 -9.97 -28.77
CA LEU A 393 -10.32 -10.76 -29.88
C LEU A 393 -10.13 -12.28 -29.67
N ASP A 394 -9.00 -12.68 -29.11
CA ASP A 394 -8.69 -14.08 -28.75
C ASP A 394 -9.57 -14.59 -27.60
N ALA A 395 -9.86 -13.73 -26.61
CA ALA A 395 -10.83 -14.01 -25.56
C ALA A 395 -12.26 -14.11 -26.11
N GLU A 396 -12.74 -13.14 -26.88
CA GLU A 396 -14.07 -13.17 -27.52
C GLU A 396 -14.25 -14.42 -28.39
N SER A 397 -13.26 -14.74 -29.24
CA SER A 397 -13.24 -15.94 -30.09
C SER A 397 -13.30 -17.24 -29.27
N THR A 398 -12.53 -17.32 -28.18
CA THR A 398 -12.52 -18.48 -27.29
C THR A 398 -13.83 -18.63 -26.53
N TYR A 399 -14.32 -17.57 -25.88
CA TYR A 399 -15.37 -17.65 -24.88
C TYR A 399 -16.79 -17.55 -25.43
N ASN A 400 -17.04 -16.78 -26.50
CA ASN A 400 -18.42 -16.52 -26.97
C ASN A 400 -19.16 -17.79 -27.43
N ASN A 401 -18.44 -18.86 -27.74
CA ASN A 401 -19.00 -20.18 -28.07
C ASN A 401 -18.82 -21.23 -26.96
N TYR A 402 -18.27 -20.86 -25.79
CA TYR A 402 -17.86 -21.81 -24.75
C TYR A 402 -18.92 -22.02 -23.66
N ARG A 403 -20.00 -22.74 -24.00
CA ARG A 403 -21.17 -23.04 -23.14
C ARG A 403 -20.91 -23.84 -21.83
N SER A 404 -19.64 -24.15 -21.57
CA SER A 404 -19.18 -25.11 -20.54
C SER A 404 -17.86 -24.67 -19.90
N HIS A 405 -17.60 -23.36 -19.80
CA HIS A 405 -16.44 -22.82 -19.09
C HIS A 405 -16.41 -23.33 -17.64
N PRO A 406 -15.24 -23.63 -17.03
CA PRO A 406 -15.19 -24.20 -15.68
C PRO A 406 -15.91 -23.34 -14.64
N ILE A 407 -15.80 -22.01 -14.75
CA ILE A 407 -16.54 -21.05 -13.92
C ILE A 407 -18.05 -21.25 -14.04
N GLU A 408 -18.61 -21.40 -15.25
CA GLU A 408 -20.06 -21.65 -15.41
C GLU A 408 -20.50 -22.97 -14.77
N LYS A 409 -19.68 -24.02 -14.86
CA LYS A 409 -19.96 -25.30 -14.19
C LYS A 409 -19.97 -25.14 -12.67
N LEU A 410 -18.97 -24.45 -12.11
CA LEU A 410 -18.85 -24.19 -10.67
C LEU A 410 -20.03 -23.37 -10.15
N ILE A 411 -20.46 -22.33 -10.88
CA ILE A 411 -21.63 -21.52 -10.52
C ILE A 411 -22.89 -22.39 -10.49
N ARG A 412 -23.20 -23.13 -11.57
CA ARG A 412 -24.40 -24.00 -11.62
C ARG A 412 -24.39 -25.03 -10.48
N SER A 413 -23.22 -25.61 -10.21
CA SER A 413 -22.99 -26.56 -9.12
C SER A 413 -23.29 -25.95 -7.75
N GLN A 414 -22.71 -24.78 -7.44
CA GLN A 414 -22.84 -24.11 -6.14
C GLN A 414 -24.20 -23.43 -5.95
N SER A 415 -24.83 -22.91 -7.01
CA SER A 415 -26.21 -22.41 -6.97
C SER A 415 -27.21 -23.51 -6.63
N THR A 416 -26.99 -24.74 -7.13
CA THR A 416 -27.84 -25.90 -6.78
C THR A 416 -27.72 -26.22 -5.29
N GLU A 417 -26.49 -26.33 -4.79
CA GLU A 417 -26.17 -26.60 -3.39
C GLU A 417 -26.73 -25.52 -2.45
N PHE A 418 -26.58 -24.24 -2.80
CA PHE A 418 -27.19 -23.12 -2.09
C PHE A 418 -28.72 -23.24 -2.01
N HIS A 419 -29.41 -23.53 -3.12
CA HIS A 419 -30.86 -23.71 -3.12
C HIS A 419 -31.31 -24.94 -2.32
N GLU A 420 -30.53 -26.02 -2.30
CA GLU A 420 -30.80 -27.19 -1.45
C GLU A 420 -30.65 -26.88 0.05
N VAL A 421 -29.62 -26.12 0.44
CA VAL A 421 -29.46 -25.62 1.81
C VAL A 421 -30.66 -24.76 2.22
N LEU A 422 -31.08 -23.81 1.39
CA LEU A 422 -32.26 -22.99 1.70
C LEU A 422 -33.56 -23.80 1.78
N ARG A 423 -33.71 -24.85 0.97
CA ARG A 423 -34.91 -25.70 0.95
C ARG A 423 -35.02 -26.59 2.19
N ARG A 424 -33.89 -27.01 2.79
CA ARG A 424 -33.89 -27.91 3.95
C ARG A 424 -34.07 -27.23 5.31
N GLN A 425 -34.11 -25.89 5.36
CA GLN A 425 -34.18 -25.13 6.62
C GLN A 425 -35.42 -25.48 7.47
N SER A 426 -35.22 -25.62 8.77
CA SER A 426 -36.23 -26.01 9.75
C SER A 426 -37.36 -25.00 9.93
N GLN A 427 -38.56 -25.40 9.48
CA GLN A 427 -39.78 -24.58 9.52
C GLN A 427 -40.51 -24.59 10.88
N THR A 428 -40.08 -25.40 11.84
CA THR A 428 -40.63 -25.42 13.21
C THR A 428 -39.53 -25.62 14.24
N TYR A 429 -39.78 -25.21 15.49
CA TYR A 429 -38.85 -25.43 16.60
C TYR A 429 -38.50 -26.93 16.80
N SER A 430 -39.50 -27.82 16.73
CA SER A 430 -39.26 -29.26 16.86
C SER A 430 -38.40 -29.83 15.72
N ALA A 431 -38.49 -29.28 14.51
CA ALA A 431 -37.58 -29.62 13.42
C ALA A 431 -36.16 -29.13 13.70
N ALA A 432 -35.99 -27.86 14.09
CA ALA A 432 -34.69 -27.26 14.38
C ALA A 432 -33.97 -27.95 15.56
N HIS A 433 -34.72 -28.40 16.56
CA HIS A 433 -34.19 -29.21 17.68
C HIS A 433 -33.65 -30.55 17.20
N LYS A 434 -34.44 -31.28 16.41
CA LYS A 434 -34.04 -32.59 15.86
C LYS A 434 -32.89 -32.47 14.87
N GLU A 435 -32.86 -31.42 14.05
CA GLU A 435 -31.75 -31.17 13.13
C GLU A 435 -30.46 -30.82 13.88
N TYR A 436 -30.53 -30.00 14.93
CA TYR A 436 -29.38 -29.74 15.81
C TYR A 436 -28.85 -31.03 16.45
N GLU A 437 -29.73 -31.88 16.99
CA GLU A 437 -29.35 -33.18 17.57
C GLU A 437 -28.73 -34.11 16.53
N ARG A 438 -29.34 -34.23 15.35
CA ARG A 438 -28.85 -35.05 14.23
C ARG A 438 -27.49 -34.57 13.71
N ARG A 439 -27.24 -33.26 13.73
CA ARG A 439 -26.08 -32.61 13.15
C ARG A 439 -24.88 -32.58 14.09
N TYR A 440 -25.11 -32.31 15.37
CA TYR A 440 -24.06 -32.09 16.37
C TYR A 440 -23.96 -33.19 17.44
N ASN A 441 -24.85 -34.19 17.39
CA ASN A 441 -24.91 -35.31 18.35
C ASN A 441 -25.10 -34.89 19.82
N PHE A 442 -25.69 -33.72 20.05
CA PHE A 442 -26.00 -33.19 21.38
C PHE A 442 -27.35 -32.47 21.35
N SER A 443 -28.08 -32.45 22.47
CA SER A 443 -29.28 -31.61 22.60
C SER A 443 -28.91 -30.11 22.62
N PRO A 444 -29.79 -29.21 22.16
CA PRO A 444 -29.52 -27.78 22.13
C PRO A 444 -29.31 -27.15 23.52
N PRO A 445 -28.60 -26.01 23.62
CA PRO A 445 -28.42 -25.30 24.89
C PRO A 445 -29.73 -24.69 25.40
N THR A 446 -29.85 -24.52 26.72
CA THR A 446 -30.95 -23.79 27.36
C THR A 446 -31.13 -22.41 26.72
N GLY A 447 -32.37 -22.06 26.36
CA GLY A 447 -32.70 -20.82 25.63
C GLY A 447 -32.76 -20.96 24.11
N PHE A 448 -32.45 -22.15 23.54
CA PHE A 448 -32.51 -22.39 22.09
C PHE A 448 -33.90 -22.14 21.47
N GLU A 449 -35.01 -22.38 22.18
CA GLU A 449 -36.36 -22.04 21.69
C GLU A 449 -36.54 -20.53 21.51
N GLY A 450 -36.10 -19.72 22.48
CA GLY A 450 -36.12 -18.26 22.38
C GLY A 450 -35.23 -17.74 21.23
N TRP A 451 -34.07 -18.36 21.04
CA TRP A 451 -33.20 -18.10 19.89
C TRP A 451 -33.87 -18.46 18.56
N TYR A 452 -34.56 -19.60 18.47
CA TYR A 452 -35.28 -20.02 17.27
C TYR A 452 -36.41 -19.03 16.96
N SER A 453 -37.23 -18.69 17.94
CA SER A 453 -38.31 -17.70 17.80
C SER A 453 -37.78 -16.33 17.37
N PHE A 454 -36.66 -15.88 17.92
CA PHE A 454 -36.00 -14.63 17.52
C PHE A 454 -35.51 -14.67 16.06
N SER A 455 -34.94 -15.80 15.64
CA SER A 455 -34.41 -16.00 14.28
C SER A 455 -35.52 -16.02 13.22
N VAL A 456 -36.63 -16.71 13.51
CA VAL A 456 -37.83 -16.73 12.65
C VAL A 456 -38.50 -15.37 12.59
N LEU A 457 -38.67 -14.68 13.73
CA LEU A 457 -39.27 -13.33 13.80
C LEU A 457 -38.54 -12.33 12.89
N HIS A 458 -37.21 -12.38 12.86
CA HIS A 458 -36.37 -11.51 12.04
C HIS A 458 -36.10 -12.05 10.63
N LYS A 459 -36.76 -13.15 10.24
CA LYS A 459 -36.67 -13.78 8.91
C LYS A 459 -35.24 -14.11 8.53
N SER A 460 -34.47 -14.73 9.43
CA SER A 460 -33.14 -15.22 9.06
C SER A 460 -33.28 -16.34 8.03
N PRO A 461 -32.51 -16.32 6.94
CA PRO A 461 -32.61 -17.33 5.90
C PRO A 461 -31.84 -18.62 6.24
N ILE A 462 -31.06 -18.64 7.34
CA ILE A 462 -30.30 -19.78 7.84
C ILE A 462 -30.65 -19.98 9.32
N ILE A 463 -31.06 -21.20 9.66
CA ILE A 463 -31.53 -21.67 10.97
C ILE A 463 -30.70 -22.88 11.44
N ASP A 464 -30.28 -23.77 10.55
CA ASP A 464 -29.67 -25.05 10.94
C ASP A 464 -28.13 -25.06 10.83
N GLU A 465 -27.56 -24.42 9.82
CA GLU A 465 -26.11 -24.30 9.63
C GLU A 465 -25.49 -23.25 10.59
N PHE A 466 -24.97 -23.74 11.72
CA PHE A 466 -24.10 -23.02 12.66
C PHE A 466 -22.82 -23.84 12.94
N ASP A 467 -22.33 -24.53 11.91
CA ASP A 467 -21.23 -25.49 11.96
C ASP A 467 -19.92 -24.82 12.37
N THR A 468 -19.74 -23.53 12.05
CA THR A 468 -18.61 -22.72 12.51
C THR A 468 -18.63 -22.52 14.04
N ILE A 469 -19.81 -22.28 14.65
CA ILE A 469 -19.92 -22.22 16.12
C ILE A 469 -19.60 -23.58 16.72
N HIS A 470 -20.23 -24.65 16.22
CA HIS A 470 -20.00 -25.99 16.78
C HIS A 470 -18.53 -26.42 16.69
N ARG A 471 -17.89 -26.27 15.51
CA ARG A 471 -16.49 -26.63 15.28
C ARG A 471 -15.52 -25.86 16.19
N SER A 472 -15.81 -24.59 16.49
CA SER A 472 -15.01 -23.79 17.44
C SER A 472 -15.29 -24.11 18.91
N VAL A 473 -16.50 -24.56 19.27
CA VAL A 473 -16.89 -24.76 20.68
C VAL A 473 -16.66 -26.20 21.14
N SER A 474 -16.83 -27.21 20.27
CA SER A 474 -16.79 -28.64 20.61
C SER A 474 -15.49 -29.14 21.27
N PRO A 475 -14.27 -28.62 20.99
CA PRO A 475 -13.06 -29.06 21.67
C PRO A 475 -13.09 -28.86 23.19
N PHE A 476 -13.76 -27.80 23.66
CA PHE A 476 -13.83 -27.42 25.07
C PHE A 476 -14.82 -28.27 25.89
N TRP A 477 -15.67 -29.08 25.26
CA TRP A 477 -16.62 -29.95 25.97
C TRP A 477 -15.93 -31.07 26.76
N LYS A 478 -14.67 -31.39 26.42
CA LYS A 478 -13.80 -32.33 27.16
C LYS A 478 -13.48 -31.85 28.59
N LEU A 479 -13.70 -30.57 28.90
CA LEU A 479 -13.58 -30.00 30.23
C LEU A 479 -14.95 -29.88 30.90
N SER A 480 -15.03 -29.97 32.22
CA SER A 480 -16.22 -29.53 33.00
C SER A 480 -16.37 -28.00 32.98
N GLY A 481 -17.54 -27.46 33.36
CA GLY A 481 -17.76 -26.00 33.37
C GLY A 481 -16.86 -25.22 34.34
N ASN A 482 -16.52 -25.84 35.47
CA ASN A 482 -15.55 -25.29 36.42
C ASN A 482 -14.15 -25.23 35.80
N GLN A 483 -13.72 -26.28 35.08
CA GLN A 483 -12.42 -26.29 34.39
C GLN A 483 -12.36 -25.25 33.25
N VAL A 484 -13.42 -25.10 32.45
CA VAL A 484 -13.47 -24.03 31.41
C VAL A 484 -13.27 -22.65 32.04
N THR A 485 -14.00 -22.37 33.11
CA THR A 485 -13.90 -21.09 33.84
C THR A 485 -12.49 -20.87 34.39
N GLN A 486 -11.90 -21.89 35.02
CA GLN A 486 -10.53 -21.83 35.54
C GLN A 486 -9.49 -21.59 34.42
N MET A 487 -9.61 -22.26 33.28
CA MET A 487 -8.70 -22.05 32.13
C MET A 487 -8.81 -20.64 31.56
N MET A 488 -10.02 -20.08 31.51
CA MET A 488 -10.25 -18.69 31.09
C MET A 488 -9.63 -17.69 32.07
N GLU A 489 -9.79 -17.91 33.38
CA GLU A 489 -9.18 -17.05 34.41
C GLU A 489 -7.65 -17.10 34.33
N THR A 490 -7.05 -18.30 34.28
CA THR A 490 -5.60 -18.48 34.10
C THR A 490 -5.09 -17.73 32.87
N ALA A 491 -5.71 -17.93 31.71
CA ALA A 491 -5.31 -17.28 30.47
C ALA A 491 -5.45 -15.75 30.50
N TYR A 492 -6.48 -15.22 31.18
CA TYR A 492 -6.63 -13.77 31.34
C TYR A 492 -5.53 -13.18 32.23
N THR A 493 -5.22 -13.85 33.36
CA THR A 493 -4.22 -13.37 34.33
C THR A 493 -2.77 -13.50 33.88
N GLU A 494 -2.50 -14.28 32.84
CA GLU A 494 -1.14 -14.48 32.32
C GLU A 494 -0.51 -13.16 31.83
N PRO A 495 0.72 -12.81 32.26
CA PRO A 495 1.38 -11.57 31.86
C PRO A 495 1.53 -11.43 30.33
N GLY A 496 0.94 -10.37 29.77
CA GLY A 496 0.98 -10.12 28.33
C GLY A 496 0.01 -10.97 27.50
N SER A 497 -1.07 -11.45 28.11
CA SER A 497 -2.14 -12.21 27.42
C SER A 497 -2.78 -11.46 26.26
N GLU A 498 -2.87 -10.12 26.32
CA GLU A 498 -3.58 -9.28 25.34
C GLU A 498 -5.06 -9.68 25.15
N LEU A 499 -5.68 -10.22 26.20
CA LEU A 499 -7.07 -10.68 26.22
C LEU A 499 -7.97 -9.72 27.00
N TRP A 500 -9.14 -9.44 26.44
CA TRP A 500 -10.22 -8.73 27.13
C TRP A 500 -11.12 -9.73 27.84
N LEU A 501 -11.32 -9.56 29.15
CA LEU A 501 -12.34 -10.28 29.90
C LEU A 501 -13.66 -9.53 29.76
N CYS A 502 -14.54 -10.03 28.92
CA CYS A 502 -15.86 -9.47 28.68
C CYS A 502 -16.93 -10.22 29.49
N LYS A 503 -17.89 -9.48 30.05
CA LYS A 503 -19.03 -10.02 30.78
C LYS A 503 -20.32 -9.42 30.23
N TYR A 504 -21.21 -10.26 29.70
CA TYR A 504 -22.56 -9.86 29.32
C TYR A 504 -23.51 -10.07 30.49
N LYS A 505 -24.33 -9.05 30.80
CA LYS A 505 -25.34 -9.07 31.86
C LYS A 505 -26.75 -9.09 31.27
N SER A 506 -27.43 -10.22 31.46
CA SER A 506 -28.78 -10.55 31.00
C SER A 506 -29.81 -9.47 31.30
N LYS A 507 -29.92 -9.06 32.57
CA LYS A 507 -30.95 -8.11 33.03
C LYS A 507 -30.83 -6.73 32.39
N SER A 508 -29.60 -6.27 32.12
CA SER A 508 -29.34 -4.95 31.52
C SER A 508 -29.24 -4.98 30.00
N GLY A 509 -28.92 -6.14 29.40
CA GLY A 509 -28.49 -6.26 27.99
C GLY A 509 -27.25 -5.43 27.72
N LYS A 510 -26.24 -5.58 28.56
CA LYS A 510 -25.01 -4.77 28.54
C LYS A 510 -23.78 -5.62 28.72
N THR A 511 -22.75 -5.30 27.95
CA THR A 511 -21.42 -5.91 28.04
C THR A 511 -20.46 -4.98 28.76
N THR A 512 -19.58 -5.54 29.58
CA THR A 512 -18.44 -4.83 30.16
C THR A 512 -17.17 -5.62 29.88
N CYS A 513 -16.25 -5.05 29.12
CA CYS A 513 -14.93 -5.63 28.83
C CYS A 513 -13.84 -4.92 29.64
N ILE A 514 -12.97 -5.69 30.29
CA ILE A 514 -11.80 -5.19 31.02
C ILE A 514 -10.51 -5.81 30.49
N HIS A 515 -9.41 -5.06 30.57
CA HIS A 515 -8.07 -5.49 30.21
C HIS A 515 -7.10 -5.04 31.31
N ALA A 516 -6.02 -5.78 31.53
CA ALA A 516 -5.06 -5.49 32.59
C ALA A 516 -4.43 -4.09 32.52
N TRP A 517 -4.26 -3.55 31.30
CA TRP A 517 -3.55 -2.28 31.06
C TRP A 517 -4.07 -1.42 29.89
N ARG A 518 -5.06 -1.89 29.12
CA ARG A 518 -5.58 -1.17 27.93
C ARG A 518 -6.93 -0.54 28.24
N THR A 519 -7.17 0.65 27.68
CA THR A 519 -8.43 1.40 27.85
C THR A 519 -9.34 1.37 26.62
N PHE A 520 -8.80 1.08 25.43
CA PHE A 520 -9.56 1.00 24.18
C PHE A 520 -9.72 -0.45 23.73
N ASP A 521 -10.96 -0.95 23.76
CA ASP A 521 -11.34 -2.32 23.45
C ASP A 521 -11.60 -2.58 21.96
N ARG A 522 -11.17 -1.68 21.05
CA ARG A 522 -11.42 -1.78 19.60
C ARG A 522 -12.90 -1.97 19.26
N HIS A 523 -13.78 -1.30 20.01
CA HIS A 523 -15.24 -1.32 19.85
C HIS A 523 -15.91 -2.68 20.14
N ILE A 524 -15.24 -3.61 20.85
CA ILE A 524 -15.85 -4.89 21.28
C ILE A 524 -17.14 -4.64 22.08
N THR A 525 -17.09 -3.81 23.13
CA THR A 525 -18.26 -3.49 23.96
C THR A 525 -19.37 -2.86 23.13
N VAL A 526 -19.03 -1.94 22.22
CA VAL A 526 -19.98 -1.27 21.32
C VAL A 526 -20.66 -2.28 20.39
N LEU A 527 -19.92 -3.24 19.83
CA LEU A 527 -20.48 -4.31 19.01
C LEU A 527 -21.48 -5.15 19.80
N PHE A 528 -21.07 -5.72 20.94
CA PHE A 528 -21.94 -6.61 21.72
C PHE A 528 -23.17 -5.85 22.26
N ASP A 529 -23.03 -4.61 22.73
CA ASP A 529 -24.16 -3.78 23.16
C ASP A 529 -25.13 -3.49 22.00
N LYS A 530 -24.61 -3.23 20.80
CA LYS A 530 -25.43 -2.94 19.60
C LYS A 530 -26.18 -4.18 19.13
N LEU A 531 -25.53 -5.34 19.12
CA LEU A 531 -26.13 -6.60 18.68
C LEU A 531 -27.11 -7.19 19.69
N LEU A 532 -26.85 -7.04 21.00
CA LEU A 532 -27.59 -7.75 22.06
C LEU A 532 -28.47 -6.85 22.92
N GLY A 533 -28.42 -5.52 22.76
CA GLY A 533 -29.16 -4.58 23.61
C GLY A 533 -30.69 -4.73 23.60
N SER A 534 -31.26 -5.41 22.59
CA SER A 534 -32.68 -5.78 22.51
C SER A 534 -33.01 -7.14 23.14
N LEU A 535 -32.00 -7.97 23.45
CA LEU A 535 -32.13 -9.36 23.97
C LEU A 535 -32.03 -9.43 25.50
N LYS A 536 -32.54 -8.41 26.19
CA LYS A 536 -32.54 -8.32 27.67
C LYS A 536 -33.36 -9.46 28.26
N GLY A 537 -32.76 -10.22 29.18
CA GLY A 537 -33.37 -11.41 29.78
C GLY A 537 -33.42 -12.67 28.89
N ALA A 538 -33.06 -12.59 27.61
CA ALA A 538 -33.15 -13.72 26.66
C ALA A 538 -31.87 -14.57 26.58
N ILE A 539 -30.75 -14.03 27.05
CA ILE A 539 -29.42 -14.67 27.13
C ILE A 539 -29.03 -14.69 28.62
N PRO A 540 -28.47 -15.78 29.17
CA PRO A 540 -27.95 -15.81 30.54
C PRO A 540 -26.78 -14.83 30.74
N ASP A 541 -26.41 -14.59 32.00
CA ASP A 541 -25.14 -13.92 32.31
C ASP A 541 -23.98 -14.83 31.87
N VAL A 542 -23.03 -14.29 31.10
CA VAL A 542 -21.94 -15.08 30.51
C VAL A 542 -20.64 -14.27 30.45
N VAL A 543 -19.53 -14.95 30.74
CA VAL A 543 -18.17 -14.42 30.62
C VAL A 543 -17.52 -14.96 29.36
N PHE A 544 -16.68 -14.18 28.69
CA PHE A 544 -15.94 -14.62 27.52
C PHE A 544 -14.65 -13.81 27.35
N LEU A 545 -13.61 -14.46 26.81
CA LEU A 545 -12.34 -13.81 26.48
C LEU A 545 -12.38 -13.34 25.03
N VAL A 546 -11.92 -12.13 24.75
CA VAL A 546 -11.81 -11.61 23.37
C VAL A 546 -10.38 -11.20 23.08
N ASN A 547 -9.86 -11.67 21.95
CA ASN A 547 -8.55 -11.32 21.45
C ASN A 547 -8.49 -9.84 21.04
N HIS A 548 -7.48 -9.09 21.51
CA HIS A 548 -7.26 -7.71 21.10
C HIS A 548 -6.57 -7.57 19.74
N LEU A 549 -5.84 -8.61 19.30
CA LEU A 549 -4.92 -8.57 18.16
C LEU A 549 -5.64 -8.85 16.83
N ASP A 550 -4.99 -8.50 15.72
CA ASP A 550 -5.50 -8.84 14.39
C ASP A 550 -5.30 -10.33 14.08
N GLU A 551 -4.16 -10.90 14.52
CA GLU A 551 -3.86 -12.31 14.36
C GLU A 551 -4.63 -13.21 15.37
N PRO A 552 -5.07 -14.42 14.97
CA PRO A 552 -5.68 -15.43 15.85
C PRO A 552 -4.70 -15.97 16.90
N ARG A 553 -5.20 -16.70 17.91
CA ARG A 553 -4.48 -16.96 19.16
C ARG A 553 -4.34 -18.42 19.54
N VAL A 554 -5.34 -19.27 19.34
CA VAL A 554 -5.49 -20.54 20.07
C VAL A 554 -5.10 -21.74 19.20
N VAL A 555 -4.32 -22.64 19.79
CA VAL A 555 -4.10 -24.01 19.29
C VAL A 555 -4.23 -24.97 20.46
N ILE A 556 -4.88 -26.11 20.23
CA ILE A 556 -4.95 -27.24 21.16
C ILE A 556 -4.07 -28.37 20.59
N PRO A 557 -2.83 -28.54 21.08
CA PRO A 557 -1.95 -29.62 20.62
C PRO A 557 -2.55 -31.02 20.88
N PRO A 558 -2.33 -32.02 19.99
CA PRO A 558 -2.88 -33.36 20.15
C PRO A 558 -2.60 -34.02 21.50
N PHE A 559 -1.39 -33.84 22.05
CA PHE A 559 -1.00 -34.42 23.35
C PHE A 559 -1.86 -33.92 24.51
N LEU A 560 -2.49 -32.74 24.42
CA LEU A 560 -3.40 -32.25 25.46
C LEU A 560 -4.74 -32.99 25.46
N HIS A 561 -5.14 -33.67 24.38
CA HIS A 561 -6.34 -34.51 24.39
C HIS A 561 -6.21 -35.76 25.28
N GLU A 562 -4.98 -36.16 25.62
CA GLU A 562 -4.68 -37.34 26.46
C GLU A 562 -4.06 -36.95 27.82
N ALA A 563 -3.76 -35.67 28.04
CA ALA A 563 -3.10 -35.18 29.24
C ALA A 563 -4.06 -35.11 30.44
N ARG A 564 -3.57 -35.48 31.64
CA ARG A 564 -4.32 -35.32 32.90
C ARG A 564 -4.38 -33.88 33.39
N GLU A 565 -3.39 -33.08 33.01
CA GLU A 565 -3.32 -31.65 33.27
C GLU A 565 -3.43 -30.90 31.94
N THR A 566 -4.10 -29.76 31.94
CA THR A 566 -4.34 -28.94 30.75
C THR A 566 -3.64 -27.58 30.89
N PRO A 567 -2.30 -27.54 30.86
CA PRO A 567 -1.56 -26.30 31.01
C PRO A 567 -1.89 -25.32 29.87
N VAL A 568 -2.04 -24.05 30.22
CA VAL A 568 -2.11 -22.93 29.27
C VAL A 568 -0.72 -22.33 29.16
N ASN A 569 -0.14 -22.34 27.95
CA ASN A 569 1.16 -21.72 27.68
C ASN A 569 1.02 -20.59 26.67
N MET A 570 1.72 -19.47 26.87
CA MET A 570 1.72 -18.33 25.97
C MET A 570 3.12 -18.09 25.37
N THR A 571 3.20 -18.01 24.04
CA THR A 571 4.48 -17.85 23.33
C THR A 571 4.44 -16.69 22.34
N ASP A 572 5.40 -15.77 22.45
CA ASP A 572 5.60 -14.70 21.47
C ASP A 572 6.31 -15.21 20.22
N LEU A 573 5.58 -15.25 19.11
CA LEU A 573 6.08 -15.60 17.79
C LEU A 573 6.00 -14.42 16.80
N SER A 574 5.87 -13.20 17.31
CA SER A 574 5.93 -11.98 16.51
C SER A 574 7.19 -11.96 15.64
N HIS A 575 7.01 -11.69 14.35
CA HIS A 575 8.07 -11.70 13.32
C HIS A 575 8.80 -13.06 13.15
N ARG A 576 8.21 -14.19 13.54
CA ARG A 576 8.77 -15.55 13.37
C ARG A 576 7.86 -16.44 12.52
N PRO A 577 8.39 -17.43 11.78
CA PRO A 577 7.53 -18.40 11.09
C PRO A 577 6.71 -19.21 12.11
N ILE A 578 5.39 -19.25 11.94
CA ILE A 578 4.45 -19.92 12.87
C ILE A 578 3.89 -21.24 12.34
N TRP A 579 4.10 -21.56 11.06
CA TRP A 579 3.49 -22.73 10.41
C TRP A 579 3.60 -24.01 11.25
N ASN A 580 4.83 -24.38 11.64
CA ASN A 580 5.11 -25.58 12.43
C ASN A 580 4.41 -25.62 13.80
N GLU A 581 3.99 -24.48 14.34
CA GLU A 581 3.30 -24.39 15.64
C GLU A 581 1.78 -24.54 15.46
N ILE A 582 1.22 -23.91 14.43
CA ILE A 582 -0.22 -23.94 14.15
C ILE A 582 -0.68 -25.21 13.40
N THR A 583 0.23 -25.98 12.80
CA THR A 583 -0.11 -27.24 12.11
C THR A 583 0.30 -28.51 12.88
N LYS A 584 0.61 -28.42 14.18
CA LYS A 584 0.96 -29.59 15.02
C LYS A 584 -0.16 -30.62 15.10
N SER A 585 -1.41 -30.16 14.99
CA SER A 585 -2.60 -31.00 14.98
C SER A 585 -2.78 -31.82 13.68
N CYS A 586 -2.13 -31.43 12.58
CA CYS A 586 -2.28 -32.11 11.29
C CYS A 586 -1.62 -33.51 11.23
N GLU A 587 -0.81 -33.89 12.23
CA GLU A 587 -0.13 -35.20 12.24
C GLU A 587 -1.07 -36.38 12.55
N THR A 588 -2.29 -36.12 13.06
CA THR A 588 -3.30 -37.17 13.36
C THR A 588 -4.37 -37.33 12.28
N SER A 589 -4.50 -36.40 11.32
CA SER A 589 -5.33 -36.63 10.14
C SER A 589 -4.57 -37.56 9.19
N ALA A 590 -4.87 -38.86 9.27
CA ALA A 590 -4.48 -39.79 8.22
C ALA A 590 -4.94 -39.22 6.88
N TYR A 591 -4.02 -39.10 5.92
CA TYR A 591 -4.34 -38.80 4.52
C TYR A 591 -5.07 -40.00 3.92
N GLU A 592 -6.35 -40.15 4.28
CA GLU A 592 -7.29 -40.58 3.27
C GLU A 592 -7.35 -39.43 2.27
N ASP A 593 -6.86 -39.69 1.06
CA ASP A 593 -7.33 -39.03 -0.14
C ASP A 593 -8.82 -39.35 -0.27
N ALA A 594 -9.63 -38.69 0.58
CA ALA A 594 -10.97 -38.32 0.26
C ALA A 594 -10.85 -37.37 -0.94
N ILE A 595 -10.72 -38.01 -2.11
CA ILE A 595 -11.27 -37.57 -3.37
C ILE A 595 -12.73 -37.26 -3.05
N VAL A 596 -12.96 -36.06 -2.52
CA VAL A 596 -14.21 -35.33 -2.70
C VAL A 596 -14.42 -35.44 -4.19
N SER A 597 -15.42 -36.24 -4.60
CA SER A 597 -15.66 -36.55 -5.99
C SER A 597 -15.58 -35.24 -6.77
N GLU A 598 -14.48 -35.06 -7.50
CA GLU A 598 -14.31 -33.91 -8.37
C GLU A 598 -15.36 -34.13 -9.44
N ARG A 599 -16.55 -33.56 -9.23
CA ARG A 599 -17.64 -33.53 -10.20
C ARG A 599 -16.96 -33.16 -11.52
N ASP A 600 -17.08 -33.96 -12.59
CA ASP A 600 -16.23 -33.92 -13.81
C ASP A 600 -16.14 -32.52 -14.49
N ILE A 601 -15.38 -31.65 -13.84
CA ILE A 601 -15.15 -30.25 -14.18
C ILE A 601 -13.69 -30.19 -14.57
N SER A 602 -13.42 -30.51 -15.84
CA SER A 602 -12.11 -30.22 -16.43
C SER A 602 -11.76 -28.75 -16.20
N THR A 603 -10.81 -28.50 -15.32
CA THR A 603 -10.27 -27.18 -14.98
C THR A 603 -9.09 -26.79 -15.87
N PHE A 604 -8.68 -27.67 -16.81
CA PHE A 604 -7.48 -27.55 -17.63
C PHE A 604 -6.20 -27.34 -16.79
N ASN A 605 -6.13 -27.96 -15.62
CA ASN A 605 -5.05 -27.79 -14.65
C ASN A 605 -4.87 -26.34 -14.18
N LEU A 606 -5.95 -25.55 -14.13
CA LEU A 606 -6.00 -24.28 -13.40
C LEU A 606 -6.63 -24.52 -12.00
N PRO A 607 -6.05 -23.97 -10.92
CA PRO A 607 -6.51 -24.23 -9.56
C PRO A 607 -7.73 -23.36 -9.18
N PHE A 608 -8.85 -23.55 -9.87
CA PHE A 608 -10.14 -23.00 -9.44
C PHE A 608 -10.56 -23.62 -8.10
N VAL A 609 -11.06 -22.81 -7.17
CA VAL A 609 -11.53 -23.30 -5.87
C VAL A 609 -12.85 -24.06 -6.03
N ILE A 610 -12.79 -25.40 -6.06
CA ILE A 610 -13.97 -26.27 -6.19
C ILE A 610 -14.71 -26.41 -4.85
N SER A 611 -13.96 -26.62 -3.76
CA SER A 611 -14.46 -26.68 -2.38
C SER A 611 -13.76 -25.63 -1.52
N GLN A 612 -14.54 -24.76 -0.88
CA GLN A 612 -14.02 -23.74 0.03
C GLN A 612 -13.43 -24.39 1.30
N GLU A 613 -14.08 -25.42 1.85
CA GLU A 613 -13.58 -26.12 3.04
C GLU A 613 -12.20 -26.74 2.79
N SER A 614 -12.02 -27.45 1.68
CA SER A 614 -10.71 -28.03 1.35
C SER A 614 -9.66 -26.95 1.06
N SER A 615 -10.03 -25.84 0.40
CA SER A 615 -9.10 -24.74 0.10
C SER A 615 -8.71 -23.90 1.32
N LEU A 616 -9.45 -24.00 2.43
CA LEU A 616 -9.10 -23.40 3.72
C LEU A 616 -8.30 -24.34 4.63
N ASP A 617 -8.19 -25.63 4.27
CA ASP A 617 -7.55 -26.64 5.11
C ASP A 617 -6.02 -26.62 5.00
N LEU A 618 -5.36 -26.05 6.00
CA LEU A 618 -3.90 -25.99 6.12
C LEU A 618 -3.25 -27.38 6.18
N CYS A 619 -3.94 -28.42 6.68
CA CYS A 619 -3.40 -29.77 6.76
C CYS A 619 -3.29 -30.45 5.37
N ARG A 620 -4.17 -30.05 4.44
CA ARG A 620 -4.16 -30.49 3.03
C ARG A 620 -3.20 -29.69 2.14
N HIS A 621 -2.77 -28.49 2.60
CA HIS A 621 -2.04 -27.52 1.78
C HIS A 621 -0.70 -27.07 2.40
N PRO A 622 0.28 -27.97 2.60
CA PRO A 622 1.60 -27.64 3.17
C PRO A 622 2.39 -26.59 2.37
N GLU A 623 2.07 -26.40 1.09
CA GLU A 623 2.65 -25.37 0.24
C GLU A 623 2.26 -23.93 0.66
N TYR A 624 1.13 -23.74 1.36
CA TYR A 624 0.67 -22.42 1.82
C TYR A 624 1.63 -21.79 2.82
N ARG A 625 2.46 -22.60 3.51
CA ARG A 625 3.57 -22.18 4.38
C ARG A 625 4.43 -21.05 3.78
N LYS A 626 4.62 -21.04 2.46
CA LYS A 626 5.46 -20.07 1.73
C LYS A 626 4.66 -19.11 0.84
N MET A 627 3.34 -19.03 1.01
CA MET A 627 2.46 -18.22 0.16
C MET A 627 1.75 -17.07 0.87
N HIS A 628 1.73 -17.09 2.21
CA HIS A 628 1.00 -16.14 3.05
C HIS A 628 1.92 -15.52 4.12
N GLY A 629 1.77 -14.22 4.41
CA GLY A 629 2.67 -13.54 5.34
C GLY A 629 2.44 -13.90 6.82
N LEU A 630 1.18 -14.17 7.20
CA LEU A 630 0.79 -14.66 8.54
C LEU A 630 1.65 -15.83 9.01
N PHE A 631 1.97 -16.78 8.12
CA PHE A 631 2.71 -17.99 8.47
C PHE A 631 4.23 -17.83 8.47
N GLN A 632 4.75 -16.85 7.72
CA GLN A 632 6.17 -16.62 7.51
C GLN A 632 6.75 -15.64 8.54
N SER A 633 6.01 -14.57 8.84
CA SER A 633 6.43 -13.50 9.75
C SER A 633 5.20 -12.64 10.09
N PRO A 634 4.33 -13.04 11.03
CA PRO A 634 3.19 -12.23 11.46
C PRO A 634 3.67 -11.00 12.25
N THR A 635 2.84 -9.98 12.43
CA THR A 635 3.26 -8.73 13.09
C THR A 635 3.27 -8.86 14.61
N SER A 636 2.22 -9.46 15.18
CA SER A 636 1.95 -9.40 16.63
C SER A 636 1.59 -10.76 17.25
N PHE A 637 1.93 -11.88 16.60
CA PHE A 637 1.42 -13.21 16.96
C PHE A 637 1.85 -13.68 18.36
N ARG A 638 0.84 -13.90 19.22
CA ARG A 638 0.98 -14.40 20.60
C ARG A 638 0.24 -15.74 20.72
N LEU A 639 0.92 -16.86 20.49
CA LEU A 639 0.28 -18.17 20.55
C LEU A 639 -0.19 -18.48 21.97
N ILE A 640 -1.42 -18.97 22.10
CA ILE A 640 -1.98 -19.61 23.29
C ILE A 640 -2.12 -21.10 22.98
N SER A 641 -1.33 -21.93 23.66
CA SER A 641 -1.39 -23.38 23.59
C SER A 641 -2.17 -23.89 24.80
N GLY A 642 -3.42 -24.35 24.60
CA GLY A 642 -4.27 -24.86 25.68
C GLY A 642 -5.77 -24.78 25.39
N PHE A 643 -6.58 -25.45 26.21
CA PHE A 643 -8.05 -25.45 26.10
C PHE A 643 -8.67 -24.15 26.63
N VAL A 644 -8.43 -23.04 25.95
CA VAL A 644 -8.97 -21.72 26.31
C VAL A 644 -9.91 -21.21 25.21
N PRO A 645 -11.21 -21.05 25.46
CA PRO A 645 -12.12 -20.43 24.50
C PRO A 645 -11.86 -18.92 24.42
N VAL A 646 -11.16 -18.49 23.36
CA VAL A 646 -10.88 -17.08 23.05
C VAL A 646 -11.61 -16.69 21.78
N LEU A 647 -12.33 -15.57 21.82
CA LEU A 647 -13.04 -15.03 20.67
C LEU A 647 -12.10 -14.22 19.76
N SER A 648 -12.01 -14.61 18.49
CA SER A 648 -11.28 -13.90 17.44
C SER A 648 -12.16 -13.64 16.22
N THR A 649 -11.80 -12.66 15.40
CA THR A 649 -12.61 -12.24 14.25
C THR A 649 -12.47 -13.15 13.02
N GLY A 650 -11.39 -13.93 12.95
CA GLY A 650 -11.19 -15.00 11.98
C GLY A 650 -9.93 -15.82 12.29
N ALA A 651 -9.87 -17.08 11.82
CA ALA A 651 -8.76 -17.99 12.12
C ALA A 651 -8.56 -19.07 11.02
N PRO A 652 -7.32 -19.57 10.79
CA PRO A 652 -7.05 -20.74 9.95
C PRO A 652 -7.83 -22.00 10.34
N SER A 653 -7.89 -23.02 9.46
CA SER A 653 -8.54 -24.30 9.79
C SER A 653 -7.96 -24.99 11.02
N SER A 654 -6.65 -24.90 11.22
CA SER A 654 -5.89 -25.62 12.25
C SER A 654 -5.77 -24.88 13.59
N MET A 655 -6.55 -23.81 13.79
CA MET A 655 -6.58 -23.01 15.02
C MET A 655 -7.97 -23.05 15.67
N ASP A 656 -7.98 -23.03 17.00
CA ASP A 656 -9.15 -23.34 17.85
C ASP A 656 -9.84 -22.09 18.41
N ASP A 657 -9.57 -20.92 17.83
CA ASP A 657 -10.26 -19.67 18.16
C ASP A 657 -11.78 -19.78 17.92
N VAL A 658 -12.55 -19.10 18.78
CA VAL A 658 -14.00 -19.02 18.70
C VAL A 658 -14.40 -17.82 17.83
N LEU A 659 -15.06 -18.07 16.69
CA LEU A 659 -15.28 -17.02 15.71
C LEU A 659 -16.50 -16.14 16.04
N PHE A 660 -16.32 -14.81 16.01
CA PHE A 660 -17.38 -13.81 16.18
C PHE A 660 -17.30 -12.70 15.12
N PRO A 661 -18.39 -11.94 14.88
CA PRO A 661 -18.39 -10.83 13.93
C PRO A 661 -17.36 -9.77 14.27
N SER A 662 -16.56 -9.34 13.29
CA SER A 662 -15.58 -8.27 13.50
C SER A 662 -16.27 -6.93 13.82
N PRO A 663 -15.82 -6.17 14.85
CA PRO A 663 -16.29 -4.81 15.09
C PRO A 663 -16.14 -3.90 13.86
N ALA A 664 -15.15 -4.16 13.00
CA ALA A 664 -14.96 -3.44 11.74
C ALA A 664 -16.24 -3.40 10.88
N TYR A 665 -17.08 -4.44 10.89
CA TYR A 665 -18.30 -4.49 10.07
C TYR A 665 -19.41 -3.53 10.51
N ILE A 666 -19.34 -2.96 11.72
CA ILE A 666 -20.26 -1.91 12.18
C ILE A 666 -19.61 -0.52 12.21
N GLU A 667 -18.31 -0.38 11.96
CA GLU A 667 -17.61 0.90 11.94
C GLU A 667 -17.92 1.72 10.68
N GLU A 668 -18.20 3.01 10.84
CA GLU A 668 -18.52 3.96 9.74
C GLU A 668 -17.47 3.96 8.62
N ASN A 669 -16.20 3.69 8.95
CA ASN A 669 -15.10 3.61 8.00
C ASN A 669 -15.22 2.42 7.03
N PHE A 670 -15.90 1.34 7.38
CA PHE A 670 -16.04 0.13 6.55
C PHE A 670 -17.47 -0.12 6.04
N GLN A 671 -18.46 0.65 6.49
CA GLN A 671 -19.85 0.49 6.03
C GLN A 671 -20.01 0.83 4.53
N TYR A 672 -20.96 0.14 3.89
CA TYR A 672 -21.36 0.41 2.53
C TYR A 672 -22.11 1.74 2.42
N ASN A 673 -21.75 2.56 1.41
CA ASN A 673 -22.46 3.80 1.11
C ASN A 673 -23.03 3.76 -0.32
N ALA A 674 -24.35 3.58 -0.42
CA ALA A 674 -25.07 3.51 -1.69
C ALA A 674 -24.94 4.78 -2.57
N SER A 675 -24.65 5.96 -1.98
CA SER A 675 -24.44 7.20 -2.74
C SER A 675 -23.09 7.26 -3.47
N LYS A 676 -22.17 6.34 -3.14
CA LYS A 676 -20.83 6.24 -3.74
C LYS A 676 -20.74 5.11 -4.78
N ASP A 677 -21.72 4.22 -4.79
CA ASP A 677 -21.81 3.10 -5.72
C ASP A 677 -22.60 3.49 -6.99
N ILE A 678 -22.07 3.13 -8.16
CA ILE A 678 -22.65 3.48 -9.46
C ILE A 678 -23.35 2.28 -10.10
N SER A 679 -24.24 2.53 -11.07
CA SER A 679 -24.91 1.46 -11.83
C SER A 679 -23.91 0.59 -12.59
N TRP A 680 -24.20 -0.71 -12.75
CA TRP A 680 -23.31 -1.70 -13.38
C TRP A 680 -22.77 -1.24 -14.74
N ASP A 681 -23.63 -0.67 -15.59
CA ASP A 681 -23.27 -0.22 -16.94
C ASP A 681 -22.26 0.93 -16.96
N LYS A 682 -22.12 1.66 -15.85
CA LYS A 682 -21.17 2.77 -15.67
C LYS A 682 -19.87 2.33 -14.97
N LYS A 683 -19.80 1.10 -14.46
CA LYS A 683 -18.59 0.54 -13.84
C LYS A 683 -17.57 0.16 -14.91
N ILE A 684 -16.30 0.34 -14.58
CA ILE A 684 -15.18 0.05 -15.48
C ILE A 684 -14.92 -1.47 -15.50
N ASN A 685 -14.68 -2.03 -16.68
CA ASN A 685 -14.20 -3.41 -16.89
C ASN A 685 -12.73 -3.55 -16.42
N GLU A 686 -12.52 -3.58 -15.11
CA GLU A 686 -11.22 -3.74 -14.47
C GLU A 686 -11.35 -4.54 -13.17
N VAL A 687 -10.25 -5.19 -12.75
CA VAL A 687 -10.05 -5.69 -11.39
C VAL A 687 -9.40 -4.58 -10.58
N TYR A 688 -10.07 -4.10 -9.53
CA TYR A 688 -9.54 -3.03 -8.67
C TYR A 688 -9.10 -3.53 -7.30
N TRP A 689 -7.91 -3.09 -6.86
CA TRP A 689 -7.47 -3.18 -5.46
C TRP A 689 -6.48 -2.06 -5.12
N ALA A 690 -6.65 -1.46 -3.95
CA ALA A 690 -5.66 -0.57 -3.35
C ALA A 690 -5.54 -0.92 -1.86
N GLY A 691 -4.32 -0.91 -1.32
CA GLY A 691 -4.11 -1.27 0.08
C GLY A 691 -2.67 -1.11 0.55
N SER A 692 -2.41 -1.52 1.78
CA SER A 692 -1.08 -1.52 2.38
C SER A 692 -0.41 -2.89 2.35
N THR A 693 0.91 -2.90 2.56
CA THR A 693 1.80 -4.08 2.71
C THR A 693 1.56 -4.90 3.98
N THR A 694 0.37 -4.80 4.59
CA THR A 694 -0.01 -5.54 5.80
C THR A 694 -0.22 -7.02 5.51
N GLY A 695 -0.23 -7.85 6.56
CA GLY A 695 -0.38 -9.30 6.47
C GLY A 695 0.93 -10.07 6.62
N GLY A 696 2.00 -9.37 6.98
CA GLY A 696 3.28 -9.93 7.39
C GLY A 696 4.31 -8.82 7.64
N PHE A 697 5.26 -9.05 8.54
CA PHE A 697 6.34 -8.13 8.86
C PHE A 697 7.62 -8.49 8.07
N ALA A 698 8.06 -7.60 7.19
CA ALA A 698 9.23 -7.84 6.34
C ALA A 698 10.57 -7.54 7.04
N LYS A 699 11.26 -8.60 7.47
CA LYS A 699 12.59 -8.59 8.12
C LYS A 699 13.74 -9.12 7.25
N ASN A 700 13.41 -9.62 6.06
CA ASN A 700 14.31 -10.22 5.08
C ASN A 700 13.62 -10.21 3.70
N ASP A 701 14.30 -10.69 2.66
CA ASP A 701 13.78 -10.70 1.28
C ASP A 701 12.57 -11.62 1.03
N GLU A 702 12.16 -12.44 2.01
CA GLU A 702 11.00 -13.34 1.92
C GLU A 702 9.66 -12.60 1.82
N TRP A 703 9.63 -11.27 2.03
CA TRP A 703 8.43 -10.44 1.82
C TRP A 703 7.84 -10.58 0.41
N ARG A 704 8.65 -10.98 -0.58
CA ARG A 704 8.18 -11.28 -1.96
C ARG A 704 7.21 -12.47 -2.03
N ASN A 705 7.21 -13.31 -0.99
CA ASN A 705 6.36 -14.50 -0.86
C ASN A 705 5.09 -14.24 -0.04
N PHE A 706 4.90 -13.05 0.51
CA PHE A 706 3.66 -12.69 1.21
C PHE A 706 2.52 -12.53 0.18
N HIS A 707 1.30 -12.91 0.55
CA HIS A 707 0.14 -12.99 -0.36
C HIS A 707 -0.14 -11.66 -1.08
N ARG A 708 -0.16 -10.53 -0.35
CA ARG A 708 -0.39 -9.21 -0.96
C ARG A 708 0.71 -8.82 -1.94
N GLN A 709 1.97 -9.07 -1.58
CA GLN A 709 3.13 -8.77 -2.40
C GLN A 709 3.11 -9.63 -3.67
N ARG A 710 2.82 -10.93 -3.57
CA ARG A 710 2.62 -11.83 -4.72
C ARG A 710 1.49 -11.34 -5.64
N PHE A 711 0.35 -10.94 -5.08
CA PHE A 711 -0.79 -10.41 -5.84
C PHE A 711 -0.45 -9.12 -6.60
N VAL A 712 0.20 -8.15 -5.94
CA VAL A 712 0.62 -6.89 -6.58
C VAL A 712 1.69 -7.17 -7.64
N THR A 713 2.65 -8.08 -7.37
CA THR A 713 3.67 -8.50 -8.35
C THR A 713 3.05 -9.09 -9.62
N LEU A 714 2.09 -10.01 -9.49
CA LEU A 714 1.34 -10.58 -10.62
C LEU A 714 0.57 -9.50 -11.38
N SER A 715 -0.21 -8.69 -10.65
CA SER A 715 -1.13 -7.69 -11.23
C SER A 715 -0.41 -6.52 -11.91
N GLN A 716 0.78 -6.15 -11.44
CA GLN A 716 1.62 -5.10 -12.03
C GLN A 716 2.63 -5.64 -13.06
N GLY A 717 2.59 -6.93 -13.39
CA GLY A 717 3.51 -7.55 -14.36
C GLY A 717 4.99 -7.45 -13.94
N LEU A 718 5.26 -7.44 -12.63
CA LEU A 718 6.60 -7.28 -12.06
C LEU A 718 7.41 -8.59 -12.13
N GLY A 719 7.67 -9.03 -13.36
CA GLY A 719 8.46 -10.24 -13.64
C GLY A 719 8.16 -10.78 -15.04
N LYS A 720 9.13 -11.47 -15.64
CA LYS A 720 8.93 -12.16 -16.92
C LYS A 720 8.23 -13.51 -16.70
N ARG A 721 6.93 -13.48 -16.42
CA ARG A 721 6.08 -14.68 -16.40
C ARG A 721 5.02 -14.57 -17.47
N GLN A 722 4.94 -15.60 -18.32
CA GLN A 722 3.71 -15.87 -19.06
C GLN A 722 2.65 -16.34 -18.04
N VAL A 723 1.38 -16.10 -18.36
CA VAL A 723 0.25 -16.54 -17.54
C VAL A 723 -0.52 -17.62 -18.26
N ALA A 724 -1.06 -18.57 -17.50
CA ALA A 724 -1.89 -19.62 -18.05
C ALA A 724 -3.31 -19.10 -18.30
N LEU A 725 -3.84 -19.38 -19.49
CA LEU A 725 -5.20 -19.06 -19.90
C LEU A 725 -5.81 -20.27 -20.63
N ILE A 726 -7.13 -20.42 -20.58
CA ILE A 726 -7.86 -21.40 -21.39
C ILE A 726 -8.07 -20.80 -22.77
N ARG A 727 -7.65 -21.51 -23.81
CA ARG A 727 -7.76 -21.06 -25.20
C ARG A 727 -8.22 -22.17 -26.12
N LYS A 728 -8.98 -21.80 -27.14
CA LYS A 728 -9.43 -22.72 -28.17
C LYS A 728 -8.40 -22.82 -29.29
N ARG A 729 -7.88 -24.02 -29.57
CA ARG A 729 -7.07 -24.31 -30.77
C ARG A 729 -7.52 -25.62 -31.40
N ASP A 730 -7.52 -25.64 -32.73
CA ASP A 730 -7.82 -26.83 -33.53
C ASP A 730 -9.16 -27.53 -33.18
N GLY A 731 -10.09 -26.76 -32.59
CA GLY A 731 -11.40 -27.22 -32.13
C GLY A 731 -11.51 -27.41 -30.61
N GLU A 732 -10.41 -27.70 -29.93
CA GLU A 732 -10.36 -28.08 -28.51
C GLU A 732 -9.95 -26.92 -27.59
N TYR A 733 -10.35 -26.99 -26.32
CA TYR A 733 -9.94 -26.04 -25.28
C TYR A 733 -8.73 -26.61 -24.53
N GLN A 734 -7.71 -25.79 -24.30
CA GLN A 734 -6.50 -26.19 -23.59
C GLN A 734 -5.86 -25.02 -22.83
N ARG A 735 -5.07 -25.36 -21.79
CA ARG A 735 -4.26 -24.40 -21.02
C ARG A 735 -3.05 -23.97 -21.84
N LEU A 736 -2.99 -22.71 -22.23
CA LEU A 736 -1.87 -22.10 -22.95
C LEU A 736 -1.20 -21.00 -22.14
N GLN A 737 0.11 -20.86 -22.33
CA GLN A 737 0.88 -19.74 -21.79
C GLN A 737 0.73 -18.50 -22.68
N SER A 738 0.45 -17.35 -22.06
CA SER A 738 0.12 -16.10 -22.73
C SER A 738 0.91 -14.91 -22.17
N SER A 739 1.25 -13.96 -23.02
CA SER A 739 1.83 -12.66 -22.65
C SER A 739 0.75 -11.61 -22.38
N PHE A 740 -0.26 -11.98 -21.60
CA PHE A 740 -1.45 -11.16 -21.34
C PHE A 740 -1.09 -9.80 -20.67
N PRO A 741 -1.69 -8.68 -21.10
CA PRO A 741 -1.39 -7.35 -20.57
C PRO A 741 -2.03 -7.11 -19.18
N MET A 742 -1.48 -7.73 -18.13
CA MET A 742 -1.98 -7.62 -16.74
C MET A 742 -2.27 -6.18 -16.31
N ASN A 743 -1.31 -5.29 -16.52
CA ASN A 743 -1.35 -3.90 -16.03
C ASN A 743 -2.53 -3.09 -16.59
N TRP A 744 -3.13 -3.52 -17.71
CA TRP A 744 -4.30 -2.87 -18.31
C TRP A 744 -5.60 -3.29 -17.62
N LEU A 745 -5.76 -4.59 -17.29
CA LEU A 745 -6.98 -5.11 -16.66
C LEU A 745 -6.96 -4.95 -15.13
N PHE A 746 -5.79 -4.99 -14.51
CA PHE A 746 -5.61 -4.96 -13.06
C PHE A 746 -5.20 -3.56 -12.56
N GLN A 747 -6.16 -2.79 -12.05
CA GLN A 747 -5.89 -1.55 -11.32
C GLN A 747 -5.48 -1.83 -9.87
N VAL A 748 -4.29 -2.39 -9.73
CA VAL A 748 -3.75 -2.88 -8.45
C VAL A 748 -2.52 -2.08 -8.05
N ALA A 749 -2.47 -1.60 -6.80
CA ALA A 749 -1.26 -1.00 -6.23
C ALA A 749 -1.24 -0.97 -4.70
N PHE A 750 -0.04 -0.98 -4.13
CA PHE A 750 0.15 -0.50 -2.77
C PHE A 750 -0.01 1.03 -2.69
N THR A 751 -0.61 1.50 -1.59
CA THR A 751 -0.75 2.93 -1.26
C THR A 751 0.04 3.33 -0.01
N ARG A 752 0.45 2.36 0.80
CA ARG A 752 1.31 2.56 1.98
C ARG A 752 2.19 1.34 2.23
N VAL A 753 3.50 1.55 2.34
CA VAL A 753 4.48 0.54 2.73
C VAL A 753 4.86 0.73 4.20
N PHE A 754 4.54 -0.25 5.04
CA PHE A 754 4.89 -0.36 6.47
C PHE A 754 4.86 -1.84 6.91
N GLN A 755 5.03 -2.13 8.21
CA GLN A 755 5.28 -3.49 8.74
C GLN A 755 6.51 -4.13 8.06
N CYS A 756 7.62 -3.43 8.18
CA CYS A 756 8.89 -3.80 7.58
C CYS A 756 10.03 -3.14 8.35
N GLU A 757 11.20 -3.78 8.36
CA GLU A 757 12.43 -3.10 8.75
C GLU A 757 12.78 -2.01 7.72
N LYS A 758 13.53 -1.00 8.15
CA LYS A 758 13.79 0.23 7.38
C LYS A 758 14.30 -0.06 5.95
N ASN A 759 15.19 -1.04 5.82
CA ASN A 759 15.78 -1.44 4.55
C ASN A 759 14.73 -2.12 3.66
N HIS A 760 13.97 -3.08 4.19
CA HIS A 760 12.95 -3.79 3.42
C HIS A 760 11.71 -2.93 3.09
N CYS A 761 11.44 -1.87 3.88
CA CYS A 761 10.51 -0.82 3.49
C CYS A 761 11.02 -0.03 2.27
N ARG A 762 12.34 0.22 2.19
CA ARG A 762 12.98 0.89 1.05
C ARG A 762 13.01 -0.02 -0.18
N ASP A 763 13.33 -1.30 -0.01
CA ASP A 763 13.33 -2.30 -1.08
C ASP A 763 11.93 -2.46 -1.71
N GLN A 764 10.88 -2.60 -0.88
CA GLN A 764 9.50 -2.67 -1.36
C GLN A 764 9.08 -1.39 -2.09
N LYS A 765 9.51 -0.20 -1.63
CA LYS A 765 9.26 1.07 -2.33
C LYS A 765 9.99 1.19 -3.66
N ALA A 766 11.15 0.56 -3.81
CA ALA A 766 11.88 0.50 -5.07
C ALA A 766 11.33 -0.57 -6.03
N HIS A 767 10.71 -1.63 -5.51
CA HIS A 767 10.19 -2.76 -6.28
C HIS A 767 8.79 -2.53 -6.86
N PHE A 768 7.86 -1.94 -6.08
CA PHE A 768 6.46 -1.80 -6.46
C PHE A 768 6.12 -0.44 -7.07
N HIS A 769 5.23 -0.40 -8.06
CA HIS A 769 4.62 0.85 -8.51
C HIS A 769 3.54 1.30 -7.52
N ILE A 770 3.97 2.02 -6.49
CA ILE A 770 3.10 2.60 -5.45
C ILE A 770 2.24 3.72 -6.05
N LYS A 771 0.97 3.79 -5.64
CA LYS A 771 0.04 4.88 -5.98
C LYS A 771 -0.25 5.73 -4.73
N PRO A 772 -0.72 6.98 -4.87
CA PRO A 772 -1.21 7.78 -3.75
C PRO A 772 -2.36 7.11 -2.99
N TRP A 773 -2.69 7.64 -1.82
CA TRP A 773 -3.85 7.20 -1.07
C TRP A 773 -5.13 7.32 -1.93
N ALA A 774 -5.85 6.21 -2.08
CA ALA A 774 -7.05 6.15 -2.90
C ALA A 774 -8.30 6.47 -2.07
N GLU A 775 -9.27 7.16 -2.67
CA GLU A 775 -10.61 7.30 -2.09
C GLU A 775 -11.14 5.92 -1.69
N ARG A 776 -11.55 5.74 -0.43
CA ARG A 776 -12.06 4.47 0.13
C ARG A 776 -13.01 3.75 -0.85
N ASP A 777 -14.00 4.50 -1.32
CA ASP A 777 -15.11 3.99 -2.12
C ASP A 777 -14.78 3.87 -3.63
N ARG A 778 -13.51 4.00 -4.04
CA ARG A 778 -13.10 3.87 -5.46
C ARG A 778 -13.37 2.45 -6.00
N SER A 779 -13.28 1.41 -5.18
CA SER A 779 -13.62 0.03 -5.55
C SER A 779 -15.02 -0.09 -6.17
N LEU A 780 -15.98 0.68 -5.65
CA LEU A 780 -17.39 0.68 -6.09
C LEU A 780 -17.57 1.20 -7.54
N LYS A 781 -16.51 1.72 -8.18
CA LYS A 781 -16.52 2.25 -9.55
C LYS A 781 -16.00 1.24 -10.59
N SER A 782 -15.60 0.04 -10.16
CA SER A 782 -15.02 -1.03 -10.98
C SER A 782 -15.89 -2.27 -10.90
N ARG A 783 -16.03 -3.05 -11.98
CA ARG A 783 -16.92 -4.22 -12.02
C ARG A 783 -16.43 -5.36 -11.14
N LEU A 784 -15.12 -5.62 -11.14
CA LEU A 784 -14.48 -6.64 -10.29
C LEU A 784 -13.67 -5.95 -9.19
N THR A 785 -13.84 -6.38 -7.94
CA THR A 785 -13.14 -5.84 -6.78
C THR A 785 -12.44 -6.95 -6.02
N PHE A 786 -11.14 -6.84 -5.78
CA PHE A 786 -10.42 -7.89 -5.07
C PHE A 786 -10.46 -7.67 -3.55
N ASP A 787 -10.61 -8.74 -2.78
CA ASP A 787 -10.49 -8.78 -1.33
C ASP A 787 -9.46 -9.81 -0.90
N MET A 788 -8.68 -9.47 0.13
CA MET A 788 -7.62 -10.34 0.65
C MET A 788 -7.30 -10.04 2.12
N ASP A 789 -6.86 -11.08 2.83
CA ASP A 789 -6.45 -11.02 4.23
C ASP A 789 -5.41 -9.92 4.50
N GLY A 790 -5.47 -9.34 5.69
CA GLY A 790 -4.46 -8.46 6.26
C GLY A 790 -3.62 -9.23 7.27
N ASN A 791 -3.35 -8.62 8.43
CA ASN A 791 -2.85 -9.34 9.60
C ASN A 791 -3.91 -10.34 10.11
N GLY A 792 -5.18 -9.95 10.04
CA GLY A 792 -6.35 -10.80 10.19
C GLY A 792 -7.33 -10.59 9.01
N ILE A 793 -8.62 -10.67 9.27
CA ILE A 793 -9.69 -10.56 8.26
C ILE A 793 -9.72 -9.20 7.55
N SER A 794 -10.40 -9.13 6.39
CA SER A 794 -10.61 -7.87 5.67
C SER A 794 -11.96 -7.23 6.04
N GLY A 795 -11.92 -6.20 6.90
CA GLY A 795 -13.11 -5.41 7.25
C GLY A 795 -13.82 -4.75 6.05
N ARG A 796 -13.15 -4.65 4.89
CA ARG A 796 -13.73 -4.09 3.66
C ARG A 796 -14.69 -5.04 2.94
N PHE A 797 -14.63 -6.35 3.22
CA PHE A 797 -15.37 -7.35 2.46
C PHE A 797 -16.88 -7.05 2.39
N TYR A 798 -17.45 -6.55 3.49
CA TYR A 798 -18.90 -6.26 3.58
C TYR A 798 -19.31 -5.10 2.68
N GLN A 799 -18.50 -4.04 2.57
CA GLN A 799 -18.74 -2.96 1.62
C GLN A 799 -18.70 -3.45 0.17
N LEU A 800 -17.83 -4.41 -0.15
CA LEU A 800 -17.73 -4.97 -1.50
C LEU A 800 -18.94 -5.86 -1.81
N LEU A 801 -19.29 -6.78 -0.90
CA LEU A 801 -20.42 -7.70 -1.04
C LEU A 801 -21.78 -6.99 -1.07
N ALA A 802 -21.93 -5.86 -0.36
CA ALA A 802 -23.13 -5.03 -0.37
C ALA A 802 -23.24 -4.10 -1.60
N SER A 803 -22.23 -4.04 -2.46
CA SER A 803 -22.17 -3.15 -3.62
C SER A 803 -22.72 -3.82 -4.89
N ARG A 804 -22.84 -3.03 -5.96
CA ARG A 804 -23.07 -3.57 -7.31
C ARG A 804 -21.79 -4.07 -8.01
N SER A 805 -20.68 -4.25 -7.31
CA SER A 805 -19.44 -4.82 -7.86
C SER A 805 -19.31 -6.29 -7.45
N LEU A 806 -18.67 -7.12 -8.27
CA LEU A 806 -18.39 -8.52 -7.97
C LEU A 806 -17.11 -8.66 -7.13
N PRO A 807 -17.17 -9.16 -5.89
CA PRO A 807 -15.98 -9.45 -5.11
C PRO A 807 -15.26 -10.71 -5.62
N LEU A 808 -13.94 -10.61 -5.77
CA LEU A 808 -13.02 -11.73 -5.89
C LEU A 808 -12.29 -11.86 -4.53
N LYS A 809 -12.50 -12.93 -3.76
CA LYS A 809 -11.94 -13.09 -2.40
C LYS A 809 -10.86 -14.17 -2.37
N GLN A 810 -9.67 -13.83 -1.89
CA GLN A 810 -8.62 -14.77 -1.51
C GLN A 810 -8.44 -14.71 0.01
N THR A 811 -8.62 -15.83 0.71
CA THR A 811 -8.45 -15.89 2.16
C THR A 811 -7.96 -17.26 2.62
N LEU A 812 -7.36 -17.33 3.81
CA LEU A 812 -7.14 -18.55 4.61
C LEU A 812 -7.76 -18.45 6.01
N LEU A 813 -8.57 -17.42 6.26
CA LEU A 813 -9.23 -17.21 7.53
C LEU A 813 -10.69 -17.62 7.39
N ARG A 814 -11.13 -18.54 8.23
CA ARG A 814 -12.54 -18.77 8.49
C ARG A 814 -13.10 -17.54 9.21
N GLU A 815 -14.34 -17.17 8.88
CA GLU A 815 -15.06 -16.06 9.50
C GLU A 815 -16.44 -16.53 9.98
N TRP A 816 -17.08 -15.77 10.89
CA TRP A 816 -18.39 -16.09 11.46
C TRP A 816 -19.51 -16.34 10.42
N HIS A 817 -19.33 -15.87 9.19
CA HIS A 817 -20.34 -15.85 8.14
C HIS A 817 -20.15 -16.93 7.07
N ASP A 818 -19.17 -17.82 7.21
CA ASP A 818 -18.89 -18.85 6.19
C ASP A 818 -20.06 -19.84 6.03
N ASP A 819 -20.73 -20.21 7.13
CA ASP A 819 -21.95 -21.06 7.14
C ASP A 819 -23.13 -20.46 6.33
N ARG A 820 -23.01 -19.20 5.93
CA ARG A 820 -24.02 -18.44 5.16
C ARG A 820 -23.44 -17.74 3.93
N LEU A 821 -22.19 -17.98 3.55
CA LEU A 821 -21.54 -17.35 2.38
C LEU A 821 -21.12 -18.39 1.35
N PHE A 822 -21.89 -18.48 0.27
CA PHE A 822 -21.68 -19.47 -0.80
C PHE A 822 -20.70 -18.94 -1.88
N PRO A 823 -19.55 -19.59 -2.09
CA PRO A 823 -18.64 -19.28 -3.20
C PRO A 823 -19.32 -19.54 -4.55
N TRP A 824 -18.91 -18.80 -5.58
CA TRP A 824 -19.49 -18.82 -6.93
C TRP A 824 -20.97 -18.36 -7.03
N VAL A 825 -21.68 -18.21 -5.90
CA VAL A 825 -23.06 -17.67 -5.84
C VAL A 825 -23.06 -16.20 -5.40
N HIS A 826 -22.27 -15.85 -4.39
CA HIS A 826 -22.23 -14.48 -3.83
C HIS A 826 -20.91 -13.73 -4.09
N TYR A 827 -19.84 -14.45 -4.42
CA TYR A 827 -18.51 -13.92 -4.73
C TYR A 827 -17.71 -14.97 -5.51
N ILE A 828 -16.57 -14.58 -6.12
CA ILE A 828 -15.64 -15.53 -6.74
C ILE A 828 -14.50 -15.85 -5.77
N PRO A 829 -14.31 -17.11 -5.33
CA PRO A 829 -13.12 -17.51 -4.58
C PRO A 829 -11.89 -17.55 -5.50
N ILE A 830 -10.75 -17.09 -4.99
CA ILE A 830 -9.45 -17.10 -5.67
C ILE A 830 -8.45 -17.89 -4.83
N SER A 831 -7.74 -18.83 -5.45
CA SER A 831 -6.77 -19.71 -4.81
C SER A 831 -5.56 -18.94 -4.27
N GLN A 832 -4.84 -19.53 -3.31
CA GLN A 832 -3.57 -18.98 -2.84
C GLN A 832 -2.49 -18.91 -3.94
N SER A 833 -2.61 -19.73 -5.00
CA SER A 833 -1.67 -19.70 -6.12
C SER A 833 -1.85 -18.46 -7.00
N MET A 834 -3.11 -18.04 -7.23
CA MET A 834 -3.56 -17.04 -8.21
C MET A 834 -3.24 -17.39 -9.67
N GLU A 835 -2.95 -18.66 -10.00
CA GLU A 835 -2.69 -19.07 -11.39
C GLU A 835 -3.94 -18.96 -12.28
N GLU A 836 -5.12 -19.12 -11.70
CA GLU A 836 -6.43 -19.02 -12.36
C GLU A 836 -7.01 -17.60 -12.40
N LEU A 837 -6.42 -16.65 -11.65
CA LEU A 837 -6.89 -15.26 -11.58
C LEU A 837 -6.82 -14.53 -12.95
N PRO A 838 -5.74 -14.66 -13.76
CA PRO A 838 -5.69 -14.18 -15.14
C PRO A 838 -6.87 -14.65 -16.00
N GLU A 839 -7.16 -15.95 -15.94
CA GLU A 839 -8.24 -16.57 -16.71
C GLU A 839 -9.61 -16.09 -16.22
N THR A 840 -9.81 -16.07 -14.91
CA THR A 840 -11.03 -15.60 -14.25
C THR A 840 -11.34 -14.15 -14.63
N ALA A 841 -10.35 -13.26 -14.55
CA ALA A 841 -10.53 -11.87 -14.93
C ALA A 841 -10.79 -11.71 -16.44
N SER A 842 -10.00 -12.40 -17.29
CA SER A 842 -10.17 -12.43 -18.75
C SER A 842 -11.59 -12.86 -19.16
N TYR A 843 -12.07 -13.99 -18.63
CA TYR A 843 -13.42 -14.50 -18.90
C TYR A 843 -14.50 -13.50 -18.48
N LEU A 844 -14.47 -13.04 -17.23
CA LEU A 844 -15.50 -12.18 -16.65
C LEU A 844 -15.54 -10.75 -17.24
N THR A 845 -14.47 -10.26 -17.87
CA THR A 845 -14.46 -8.92 -18.49
C THR A 845 -14.48 -8.87 -20.01
N PHE A 846 -14.02 -9.91 -20.71
CA PHE A 846 -13.92 -9.90 -22.18
C PHE A 846 -14.99 -10.70 -22.91
N SER A 847 -15.65 -11.66 -22.25
CA SER A 847 -16.76 -12.40 -22.87
C SER A 847 -18.13 -11.80 -22.52
N GLU A 848 -19.10 -11.90 -23.42
CA GLU A 848 -20.47 -11.44 -23.12
C GLU A 848 -21.12 -12.32 -22.03
N SER A 849 -20.92 -13.64 -22.10
CA SER A 849 -21.41 -14.58 -21.08
C SER A 849 -20.77 -14.30 -19.73
N GLY A 850 -19.45 -14.13 -19.66
CA GLY A 850 -18.72 -13.82 -18.44
C GLY A 850 -19.08 -12.45 -17.85
N GLN A 851 -19.31 -11.41 -18.66
CA GLN A 851 -19.81 -10.12 -18.18
C GLN A 851 -21.22 -10.22 -17.59
N ARG A 852 -22.09 -11.04 -18.20
CA ARG A 852 -23.45 -11.31 -17.69
C ARG A 852 -23.40 -12.10 -16.39
N THR A 853 -22.62 -13.18 -16.35
CA THR A 853 -22.31 -13.96 -15.15
C THR A 853 -21.77 -13.09 -14.03
N ALA A 854 -20.85 -12.16 -14.33
CA ALA A 854 -20.27 -11.27 -13.34
C ALA A 854 -21.33 -10.34 -12.70
N HIS A 855 -22.27 -9.85 -13.51
CA HIS A 855 -23.39 -9.04 -13.04
C HIS A 855 -24.36 -9.85 -12.16
N GLU A 856 -24.70 -11.07 -12.60
CA GLU A 856 -25.62 -11.97 -11.90
C GLU A 856 -25.09 -12.34 -10.51
N ILE A 857 -23.79 -12.63 -10.36
CA ILE A 857 -23.18 -12.96 -9.05
C ILE A 857 -23.06 -11.70 -8.17
N ALA A 858 -22.72 -10.54 -8.74
CA ALA A 858 -22.69 -9.29 -7.99
C ALA A 858 -24.08 -8.96 -7.41
N GLU A 859 -25.15 -9.07 -8.21
CA GLU A 859 -26.50 -8.83 -7.76
C GLU A 859 -27.01 -9.90 -6.78
N GLN A 860 -26.65 -11.17 -6.97
CA GLN A 860 -26.93 -12.24 -5.99
C GLN A 860 -26.26 -11.96 -4.63
N GLY A 861 -24.96 -11.66 -4.62
CA GLY A 861 -24.23 -11.27 -3.41
C GLY A 861 -24.85 -10.04 -2.72
N ARG A 862 -25.19 -9.00 -3.49
CA ARG A 862 -25.84 -7.78 -2.99
C ARG A 862 -27.23 -8.03 -2.39
N VAL A 863 -28.04 -8.87 -3.03
CA VAL A 863 -29.38 -9.24 -2.56
C VAL A 863 -29.31 -10.18 -1.36
N TRP A 864 -28.30 -11.05 -1.29
CA TRP A 864 -28.08 -11.93 -0.16
C TRP A 864 -27.55 -11.19 1.07
N PHE A 865 -26.64 -10.23 0.88
CA PHE A 865 -26.16 -9.34 1.93
C PHE A 865 -27.32 -8.67 2.70
N SER A 866 -28.32 -8.15 1.98
CA SER A 866 -29.49 -7.51 2.61
C SER A 866 -30.43 -8.47 3.36
N LYS A 867 -30.18 -9.79 3.33
CA LYS A 867 -30.99 -10.84 3.95
C LYS A 867 -30.27 -11.64 5.04
N ALA A 868 -28.96 -11.86 4.90
CA ALA A 868 -28.18 -12.76 5.77
C ALA A 868 -27.00 -12.06 6.50
N PHE A 869 -26.71 -10.80 6.18
CA PHE A 869 -25.57 -10.02 6.70
C PHE A 869 -26.03 -8.74 7.43
N ARG A 870 -27.32 -8.65 7.77
CA ARG A 870 -27.86 -7.51 8.55
C ARG A 870 -27.29 -7.55 9.97
N GLU A 871 -27.33 -6.43 10.68
CA GLU A 871 -26.96 -6.39 12.11
C GLU A 871 -27.75 -7.42 12.93
N VAL A 872 -29.04 -7.64 12.63
CA VAL A 872 -29.84 -8.68 13.28
C VAL A 872 -29.39 -10.11 12.94
N ASP A 873 -28.80 -10.35 11.76
CA ASP A 873 -28.25 -11.65 11.41
C ASP A 873 -26.93 -11.93 12.16
N MET A 874 -26.16 -10.88 12.48
CA MET A 874 -25.06 -10.95 13.44
C MET A 874 -25.59 -11.20 14.85
N SER A 875 -26.66 -10.51 15.28
CA SER A 875 -27.31 -10.74 16.59
C SER A 875 -27.77 -12.18 16.74
N ILE A 876 -28.33 -12.80 15.70
CA ILE A 876 -28.74 -14.22 15.71
C ILE A 876 -27.55 -15.15 15.93
N TYR A 877 -26.44 -14.92 15.22
CA TYR A 877 -25.22 -15.70 15.41
C TYR A 877 -24.62 -15.52 16.80
N VAL A 878 -24.48 -14.26 17.27
CA VAL A 878 -23.90 -13.97 18.59
C VAL A 878 -24.81 -14.43 19.73
N TYR A 879 -26.13 -14.36 19.58
CA TYR A 879 -27.08 -14.98 20.52
C TYR A 879 -26.82 -16.48 20.60
N ARG A 880 -26.73 -17.21 19.48
CA ARG A 880 -26.39 -18.64 19.52
C ARG A 880 -25.06 -18.89 20.21
N LEU A 881 -24.03 -18.15 19.81
CA LEU A 881 -22.69 -18.27 20.37
C LEU A 881 -22.69 -18.09 21.90
N LEU A 882 -23.39 -17.07 22.42
CA LEU A 882 -23.44 -16.84 23.87
C LEU A 882 -24.23 -17.92 24.63
N LEU A 883 -25.23 -18.57 24.02
CA LEU A 883 -25.87 -19.75 24.63
C LEU A 883 -24.90 -20.93 24.73
N GLU A 884 -24.10 -21.18 23.69
CA GLU A 884 -23.10 -22.24 23.67
C GLU A 884 -21.96 -21.97 24.68
N LEU A 885 -21.47 -20.73 24.76
CA LEU A 885 -20.46 -20.32 25.74
C LEU A 885 -20.97 -20.35 27.18
N ALA A 886 -22.23 -19.98 27.42
CA ALA A 886 -22.84 -20.10 28.74
C ALA A 886 -22.97 -21.57 29.17
N ARG A 887 -23.38 -22.46 28.25
CA ARG A 887 -23.38 -23.91 28.51
C ARG A 887 -21.99 -24.45 28.81
N LEU A 888 -20.95 -23.99 28.09
CA LEU A 888 -19.57 -24.40 28.39
C LEU A 888 -19.15 -24.07 29.84
N GLN A 889 -19.70 -23.02 30.44
CA GLN A 889 -19.34 -22.53 31.78
C GLN A 889 -20.26 -23.02 32.92
N ASP A 890 -21.32 -23.79 32.62
CA ASP A 890 -22.26 -24.27 33.63
C ASP A 890 -21.55 -25.13 34.70
N PRO A 891 -21.54 -24.74 36.00
CA PRO A 891 -20.86 -25.48 37.06
C PRO A 891 -21.38 -26.90 37.28
N ALA A 892 -22.60 -27.21 36.84
CA ALA A 892 -23.20 -28.55 36.90
C ALA A 892 -22.87 -29.40 35.64
N ARG A 893 -22.20 -28.83 34.64
CA ARG A 893 -21.81 -29.55 33.42
C ARG A 893 -20.49 -30.29 33.63
N GLU A 894 -20.59 -31.61 33.66
CA GLU A 894 -19.46 -32.53 33.62
C GLU A 894 -18.71 -32.51 32.27
N ALA A 895 -17.51 -33.07 32.26
CA ALA A 895 -16.75 -33.32 31.03
C ALA A 895 -17.50 -34.32 30.13
N ALA A 896 -17.60 -34.02 28.84
CA ALA A 896 -18.21 -34.92 27.87
C ALA A 896 -17.33 -36.16 27.64
N VAL A 897 -17.86 -37.34 27.92
CA VAL A 897 -17.24 -38.61 27.57
C VAL A 897 -17.51 -38.87 26.08
N TYR A 898 -16.51 -38.55 25.25
CA TYR A 898 -16.48 -38.98 23.86
C TYR A 898 -16.11 -40.48 23.83
N TYR A 899 -17.03 -41.30 23.33
CA TYR A 899 -16.86 -42.74 23.09
C TYR A 899 -16.37 -43.01 21.66
#